data_AF-A0A135VPR9-F1
#
_entry.id   AF-A0A135VPR9-F1
#
_cell.length_a   1.000
_cell.length_b   1.000
_cell.length_c   1.000
_cell.angle_alpha   90.00
_cell.angle_beta   90.00
_cell.angle_gamma   90.00
#
_symmetry.space_group_name_H-M   'P 1'
#
loop_
_entity.id
_entity.type
_entity.pdbx_description
1 polymer ?
#
loop_
_entity_poly.entity_id
_entity_poly.type
_entity_poly.pdbx_seq_one_letter_code
_entity_poly.pdbx_strand_id
1 'polypeptide(L)'
;MKKQENRLRMKPESSVIAALIFSSMFFLLPLHQVEANTNPSIPNPNTMVYTTNEGYLHTLDPALVWDSMVLSNCYDTLVSYDRERVDRFRPLLVTEVPSLENRRISADGLTYCFTIRSDSPLTPEDVEYSFERVMVRGGRWSMAALLRERLLGENSESWNGSPPYSFEDLPYSFKDIDNAVEVEGNDVVFHLAEIYPPFMHILVSSCSSIVSKAWCVEHDDWPGTEETWVDYIDREDSPLDSETQGYGPFILESMADWSIELVRNEDYWRGPARLERVVFRFSDNWEIRKQMFLEEGQYWELLGTADICWVMDGNYSELEGVEGIRVYTKLPTLEYLTLSFNFAIEEDSPYIGSGDLDGNGVPPDFFSDIDTRKAFAYSIDYDTIINKIYAGEAMQPVSPVIEGLSFHNPDQECYTYDLDRARQHFQQAWGGEVWNKGFNLTLVFKGFSPTGGVETNPRNFMIVETLKNSIESINTNFHVNIQPLYWWYRNLIALSIEGERLETDPGLIYFPHQGYVDTSYDSLIEAGMNTVDSAERQAIYYELQRIYHEDVLGIPLVQPLTRHYQRDWVWGWYYNPAAGMNFYEMLKGTYMDAARNIIAHVENLVNNGIMLSDAGDSLTYKLGSSIYLMDMGDLLGAAQQLNVFIEQVSALDLPVSNGDELIALAQEILEVLSKTPVSILMARAFSLSVFVLATGLFIATIALLMDRRKERKWKKLIQVKQPENTVDIPDVRVSITYTLLSRLRESRWNIFRRKTESD
;
A
#
# COMPACT_ATOMS: atom_id res chain seq x y z
N MET A 1 56.83 28.59 -64.71
CA MET A 1 57.29 29.02 -63.38
C MET A 1 56.82 27.96 -62.38
N LYS A 2 57.58 26.87 -62.17
CA LYS A 2 58.31 26.49 -60.92
C LYS A 2 57.56 26.93 -59.65
N LYS A 3 57.16 26.08 -58.68
CA LYS A 3 57.82 24.87 -58.14
C LYS A 3 56.86 24.01 -57.27
N GLN A 4 56.98 22.68 -57.42
CA GLN A 4 56.88 21.59 -56.43
C GLN A 4 55.66 21.46 -55.49
N GLU A 5 54.73 20.58 -55.88
CA GLU A 5 54.00 19.70 -54.95
C GLU A 5 54.67 18.32 -54.97
N ASN A 6 55.03 17.78 -53.80
CA ASN A 6 55.26 16.36 -53.66
C ASN A 6 54.77 15.88 -52.29
N ARG A 7 54.02 14.79 -52.33
CA ARG A 7 53.31 14.12 -51.24
C ARG A 7 54.27 13.53 -50.20
N LEU A 8 53.91 13.61 -48.92
CA LEU A 8 54.30 12.64 -47.90
C LEU A 8 53.02 12.18 -47.16
N ARG A 9 52.66 10.91 -47.37
CA ARG A 9 51.70 10.17 -46.54
C ARG A 9 52.37 9.85 -45.20
N MET A 10 51.74 10.21 -44.09
CA MET A 10 52.02 9.60 -42.77
C MET A 10 50.80 8.81 -42.30
N LYS A 11 51.07 7.68 -41.65
CA LYS A 11 50.13 6.62 -41.21
C LYS A 11 49.33 7.00 -39.96
N PRO A 12 48.19 6.33 -39.69
CA PRO A 12 47.26 6.67 -38.61
C PRO A 12 47.67 6.02 -37.27
N GLU A 13 48.71 6.52 -36.61
CA GLU A 13 49.03 6.11 -35.23
C GLU A 13 49.39 7.29 -34.29
N SER A 14 49.29 8.55 -34.75
CA SER A 14 49.70 9.72 -33.97
C SER A 14 48.55 10.55 -33.39
N SER A 15 47.30 10.12 -33.53
CA SER A 15 46.12 10.88 -33.08
C SER A 15 45.66 10.56 -31.66
N VAL A 16 46.19 9.50 -31.04
CA VAL A 16 45.79 9.08 -29.68
C VAL A 16 46.62 9.76 -28.59
N ILE A 17 47.88 10.14 -28.89
CA ILE A 17 48.78 10.76 -27.91
C ILE A 17 48.51 12.28 -27.75
N ALA A 18 47.99 12.95 -28.78
CA ALA A 18 47.64 14.37 -28.69
C ALA A 18 46.35 14.63 -27.86
N ALA A 19 45.45 13.65 -27.75
CA ALA A 19 44.22 13.76 -26.96
C ALA A 19 44.48 13.56 -25.46
N LEU A 20 45.48 12.75 -25.09
CA LEU A 20 45.82 12.49 -23.69
C LEU A 20 46.58 13.65 -23.03
N ILE A 21 47.33 14.45 -23.79
CA ILE A 21 48.08 15.61 -23.25
C ILE A 21 47.16 16.83 -23.02
N PHE A 22 46.02 16.93 -23.69
CA PHE A 22 45.06 18.02 -23.47
C PHE A 22 44.15 17.81 -22.25
N SER A 23 44.07 16.57 -21.72
CA SER A 23 43.29 16.24 -20.53
C SER A 23 44.04 16.52 -19.21
N SER A 24 45.37 16.60 -19.23
CA SER A 24 46.18 16.74 -18.00
C SER A 24 46.51 18.19 -17.62
N MET A 25 46.12 19.19 -18.41
CA MET A 25 46.46 20.61 -18.18
C MET A 25 45.34 21.48 -17.58
N PHE A 26 44.19 20.90 -17.20
CA PHE A 26 43.12 21.62 -16.49
C PHE A 26 43.10 21.38 -14.96
N PHE A 27 44.12 20.72 -14.40
CA PHE A 27 44.18 20.35 -12.98
C PHE A 27 44.86 21.36 -12.04
N LEU A 28 45.16 22.60 -12.47
CA LEU A 28 45.81 23.59 -11.60
C LEU A 28 45.25 25.00 -11.79
N LEU A 29 44.11 25.27 -11.16
CA LEU A 29 43.70 26.61 -10.75
C LEU A 29 43.35 26.58 -9.25
N PRO A 30 43.67 27.63 -8.49
CA PRO A 30 43.65 27.58 -7.03
C PRO A 30 42.21 27.47 -6.54
N LEU A 31 41.96 26.42 -5.74
CA LEU A 31 40.83 26.29 -4.82
C LEU A 31 40.65 27.61 -4.06
N HIS A 32 39.76 28.49 -4.55
CA HIS A 32 39.08 29.41 -3.68
C HIS A 32 37.98 28.58 -3.02
N GLN A 33 38.01 28.52 -1.69
CA GLN A 33 36.93 28.02 -0.87
C GLN A 33 35.64 28.71 -1.33
N VAL A 34 34.83 27.98 -2.09
CA VAL A 34 33.39 28.20 -2.07
C VAL A 34 32.98 27.56 -0.75
N GLU A 35 32.67 28.40 0.24
CA GLU A 35 31.99 27.93 1.45
C GLU A 35 30.75 27.19 0.98
N ALA A 36 30.76 25.88 1.17
CA ALA A 36 29.59 25.03 1.03
C ALA A 36 28.50 25.69 1.88
N ASN A 37 27.40 26.08 1.24
CA ASN A 37 26.18 26.40 1.96
C ASN A 37 25.90 25.18 2.84
N THR A 38 26.05 25.35 4.14
CA THR A 38 25.97 24.28 5.12
C THR A 38 24.58 23.67 5.02
N ASN A 39 24.50 22.42 4.57
CA ASN A 39 23.38 21.55 4.88
C ASN A 39 23.14 21.69 6.39
N PRO A 40 21.93 22.06 6.87
CA PRO A 40 21.65 21.95 8.29
C PRO A 40 21.97 20.51 8.69
N SER A 41 22.77 20.36 9.76
CA SER A 41 23.20 19.04 10.21
C SER A 41 21.97 18.21 10.57
N ILE A 42 21.74 17.11 9.85
CA ILE A 42 20.62 16.20 10.09
C ILE A 42 20.65 15.79 11.58
N PRO A 43 19.62 16.14 12.37
CA PRO A 43 19.61 15.82 13.79
C PRO A 43 19.56 14.32 13.99
N ASN A 44 20.41 13.76 14.87
CA ASN A 44 20.43 12.33 15.22
C ASN A 44 20.25 11.41 13.98
N PRO A 45 21.21 11.39 13.05
CA PRO A 45 21.03 10.76 11.74
C PRO A 45 20.75 9.24 11.79
N ASN A 46 21.03 8.59 12.92
CA ASN A 46 20.76 7.16 13.13
C ASN A 46 19.48 6.89 13.95
N THR A 47 18.75 7.93 14.38
CA THR A 47 17.51 7.80 15.15
C THR A 47 16.36 8.37 14.36
N MET A 48 15.33 7.55 14.10
CA MET A 48 14.08 7.97 13.48
C MET A 48 13.04 8.21 14.57
N VAL A 49 12.40 9.38 14.58
CA VAL A 49 11.32 9.71 15.51
C VAL A 49 10.00 9.87 14.77
N TYR A 50 9.01 9.05 15.11
CA TYR A 50 7.64 9.13 14.60
C TYR A 50 6.70 9.62 15.69
N THR A 51 5.96 10.71 15.44
CA THR A 51 4.92 11.20 16.34
C THR A 51 3.53 10.88 15.83
N THR A 52 2.69 10.30 16.68
CA THR A 52 1.34 9.80 16.32
C THR A 52 0.35 9.96 17.48
N ASN A 53 -0.94 9.89 17.17
CA ASN A 53 -2.01 9.76 18.15
C ASN A 53 -2.45 8.29 18.34
N GLU A 54 -1.80 7.33 17.67
CA GLU A 54 -2.06 5.92 17.90
C GLU A 54 -1.89 5.62 19.40
N GLY A 55 -2.88 4.96 19.98
CA GLY A 55 -2.98 4.75 21.41
C GLY A 55 -1.85 3.87 21.96
N TYR A 56 -1.69 3.93 23.28
CA TYR A 56 -0.79 3.06 24.03
C TYR A 56 -1.05 1.58 23.71
N LEU A 57 0.00 0.87 23.29
CA LEU A 57 -0.02 -0.60 23.19
C LEU A 57 -0.02 -1.19 24.59
N HIS A 58 -0.99 -2.05 24.91
CA HIS A 58 -1.07 -2.67 26.24
C HIS A 58 -0.19 -3.91 26.38
N THR A 59 0.23 -4.50 25.26
CA THR A 59 1.06 -5.71 25.19
C THR A 59 1.91 -5.67 23.91
N LEU A 60 3.05 -6.35 23.92
CA LEU A 60 3.90 -6.59 22.75
C LEU A 60 3.87 -8.06 22.32
N ASP A 61 2.89 -8.84 22.80
CA ASP A 61 2.64 -10.21 22.35
C ASP A 61 1.86 -10.19 21.02
N PRO A 62 2.44 -10.68 19.91
CA PRO A 62 1.73 -10.77 18.64
C PRO A 62 0.44 -11.60 18.70
N ALA A 63 0.33 -12.57 19.61
CA ALA A 63 -0.87 -13.41 19.75
C ALA A 63 -2.09 -12.64 20.31
N LEU A 64 -1.87 -11.52 21.00
CA LEU A 64 -2.88 -10.79 21.77
C LEU A 64 -3.31 -9.46 21.12
N VAL A 65 -2.71 -9.10 19.98
CA VAL A 65 -3.02 -7.87 19.25
C VAL A 65 -3.64 -8.18 17.88
N TRP A 66 -4.31 -7.19 17.29
CA TRP A 66 -4.76 -7.29 15.90
C TRP A 66 -3.60 -7.00 14.95
N ASP A 67 -3.18 -5.74 14.88
CA ASP A 67 -1.99 -5.30 14.16
C ASP A 67 -1.29 -4.15 14.87
N SER A 68 0.03 -4.08 14.72
CA SER A 68 0.85 -3.02 15.33
C SER A 68 2.07 -2.70 14.48
N MET A 69 2.25 -1.41 14.18
CA MET A 69 3.46 -0.95 13.50
C MET A 69 4.73 -1.21 14.34
N VAL A 70 4.63 -1.16 15.67
CA VAL A 70 5.75 -1.51 16.56
C VAL A 70 6.13 -2.97 16.35
N LEU A 71 5.16 -3.89 16.39
CA LEU A 71 5.41 -5.33 16.25
C LEU A 71 5.94 -5.69 14.88
N SER A 72 5.42 -5.09 13.81
CA SER A 72 5.91 -5.30 12.44
C SER A 72 7.39 -4.92 12.22
N ASN A 73 7.99 -4.19 13.17
CA ASN A 73 9.42 -3.86 13.15
C ASN A 73 10.26 -4.68 14.15
N CYS A 74 9.61 -5.43 15.05
CA CYS A 74 10.25 -6.28 16.05
C CYS A 74 10.18 -7.77 15.72
N TYR A 75 9.22 -8.17 14.90
CA TYR A 75 8.98 -9.54 14.51
C TYR A 75 9.00 -9.67 12.99
N ASP A 76 9.35 -10.87 12.51
CA ASP A 76 9.21 -11.25 11.11
C ASP A 76 8.13 -12.33 11.00
N THR A 77 7.41 -12.31 9.87
CA THR A 77 6.41 -13.31 9.45
C THR A 77 7.01 -14.24 8.38
N LEU A 78 6.28 -15.29 7.98
CA LEU A 78 6.73 -16.17 6.89
C LEU A 78 6.86 -15.43 5.56
N VAL A 79 5.88 -14.58 5.25
CA VAL A 79 5.81 -13.77 4.04
C VAL A 79 5.45 -12.33 4.39
N SER A 80 5.74 -11.39 3.48
CA SER A 80 5.31 -9.99 3.61
C SER A 80 4.70 -9.49 2.31
N TYR A 81 3.98 -8.37 2.35
CA TYR A 81 3.61 -7.67 1.12
C TYR A 81 4.83 -7.25 0.31
N ASP A 82 4.72 -7.31 -1.02
CA ASP A 82 5.72 -6.79 -1.93
C ASP A 82 5.62 -5.26 -2.01
N ARG A 83 6.20 -4.61 -1.00
CA ARG A 83 6.25 -3.14 -0.86
C ARG A 83 4.88 -2.50 -1.00
N GLU A 84 4.63 -1.73 -2.06
CA GLU A 84 3.38 -0.99 -2.31
C GLU A 84 2.21 -1.90 -2.75
N ARG A 85 2.47 -3.20 -3.00
CA ARG A 85 1.49 -4.15 -3.55
C ARG A 85 0.85 -5.01 -2.46
N VAL A 86 -0.47 -4.89 -2.29
CA VAL A 86 -1.23 -5.76 -1.38
C VAL A 86 -1.65 -7.08 -2.06
N ASP A 87 -1.64 -7.13 -3.39
CA ASP A 87 -2.02 -8.29 -4.20
C ASP A 87 -0.84 -9.22 -4.51
N ARG A 88 0.34 -8.90 -3.98
CA ARG A 88 1.56 -9.67 -4.17
C ARG A 88 2.32 -9.82 -2.86
N PHE A 89 2.78 -11.05 -2.63
CA PHE A 89 3.61 -11.39 -1.49
C PHE A 89 5.06 -11.60 -1.93
N ARG A 90 5.99 -11.32 -1.02
CA ARG A 90 7.41 -11.66 -1.12
C ARG A 90 7.81 -12.57 0.05
N PRO A 91 8.80 -13.46 -0.14
CA PRO A 91 9.28 -14.31 0.94
C PRO A 91 9.97 -13.50 2.04
N LEU A 92 9.70 -13.78 3.33
CA LEU A 92 10.38 -13.14 4.45
C LEU A 92 11.14 -14.12 5.36
N LEU A 93 10.53 -15.15 5.95
CA LEU A 93 11.27 -16.20 6.68
C LEU A 93 11.39 -17.52 5.88
N VAL A 94 10.87 -17.49 4.65
CA VAL A 94 10.78 -18.64 3.76
C VAL A 94 11.64 -18.45 2.52
N THR A 95 11.97 -19.53 1.81
CA THR A 95 12.78 -19.45 0.59
C THR A 95 12.00 -18.99 -0.62
N GLU A 96 10.69 -19.25 -0.67
CA GLU A 96 9.78 -18.88 -1.74
C GLU A 96 8.35 -18.77 -1.20
N VAL A 97 7.50 -17.96 -1.85
CA VAL A 97 6.07 -17.87 -1.52
C VAL A 97 5.35 -19.12 -2.06
N PRO A 98 4.53 -19.82 -1.25
CA PRO A 98 3.77 -20.95 -1.76
C PRO A 98 2.78 -20.57 -2.86
N SER A 99 2.66 -21.42 -3.88
CA SER A 99 1.70 -21.27 -4.97
C SER A 99 1.26 -22.64 -5.52
N LEU A 100 0.21 -22.65 -6.34
CA LEU A 100 -0.15 -23.83 -7.13
C LEU A 100 0.94 -24.19 -8.16
N GLU A 101 1.64 -23.18 -8.71
CA GLU A 101 2.65 -23.36 -9.76
C GLU A 101 3.90 -24.08 -9.24
N ASN A 102 4.42 -23.67 -8.09
CA ASN A 102 5.54 -24.36 -7.43
C ASN A 102 5.12 -25.59 -6.62
N ARG A 103 3.82 -25.96 -6.64
CA ARG A 103 3.24 -27.13 -5.95
C ARG A 103 3.44 -27.11 -4.44
N ARG A 104 3.61 -25.91 -3.87
CA ARG A 104 3.66 -25.68 -2.43
C ARG A 104 2.28 -25.39 -1.84
N ILE A 105 1.29 -25.08 -2.69
CA ILE A 105 -0.12 -25.20 -2.35
C ILE A 105 -0.66 -26.46 -3.03
N SER A 106 -1.37 -27.31 -2.28
CA SER A 106 -2.01 -28.49 -2.82
C SER A 106 -3.10 -28.14 -3.83
N ALA A 107 -3.40 -29.05 -4.76
CA ALA A 107 -4.39 -28.81 -5.81
C ALA A 107 -5.83 -28.61 -5.27
N ASP A 108 -6.12 -29.10 -4.07
CA ASP A 108 -7.38 -28.89 -3.36
C ASP A 108 -7.38 -27.60 -2.51
N GLY A 109 -6.27 -26.87 -2.42
CA GLY A 109 -6.17 -25.61 -1.68
C GLY A 109 -6.16 -25.76 -0.16
N LEU A 110 -6.06 -26.98 0.37
CA LEU A 110 -6.13 -27.27 1.81
C LEU A 110 -4.77 -27.40 2.48
N THR A 111 -3.67 -27.47 1.74
CA THR A 111 -2.34 -27.66 2.30
C THR A 111 -1.36 -26.63 1.74
N TYR A 112 -0.69 -25.91 2.64
CA TYR A 112 0.33 -24.91 2.32
C TYR A 112 1.67 -25.31 2.93
N CYS A 113 2.69 -25.44 2.10
CA CYS A 113 4.02 -25.89 2.49
C CYS A 113 5.02 -24.73 2.39
N PHE A 114 5.58 -24.32 3.52
CA PHE A 114 6.55 -23.23 3.61
C PHE A 114 7.93 -23.76 3.93
N THR A 115 8.86 -23.64 2.98
CA THR A 115 10.26 -23.99 3.24
C THR A 115 10.95 -22.88 4.00
N ILE A 116 11.35 -23.17 5.23
CA ILE A 116 12.05 -22.22 6.09
C ILE A 116 13.46 -22.00 5.56
N ARG A 117 13.94 -20.75 5.61
CA ARG A 117 15.27 -20.45 5.10
C ARG A 117 16.36 -20.89 6.09
N SER A 118 17.45 -21.48 5.59
CA SER A 118 18.54 -22.00 6.43
C SER A 118 19.53 -20.93 6.92
N ASP A 119 19.42 -19.71 6.41
CA ASP A 119 20.26 -18.55 6.75
C ASP A 119 19.63 -17.67 7.86
N SER A 120 18.45 -18.04 8.36
CA SER A 120 17.83 -17.44 9.53
C SER A 120 18.24 -18.21 10.80
N PRO A 121 18.35 -17.55 11.97
CA PRO A 121 18.58 -18.22 13.25
C PRO A 121 17.37 -19.03 13.76
N LEU A 122 16.21 -18.95 13.11
CA LEU A 122 14.99 -19.67 13.50
C LEU A 122 14.92 -21.07 12.90
N THR A 123 14.21 -21.95 13.60
CA THR A 123 13.95 -23.34 13.19
C THR A 123 12.52 -23.54 12.71
N PRO A 124 12.21 -24.55 11.88
CA PRO A 124 10.84 -24.93 11.58
C PRO A 124 9.99 -25.14 12.85
N GLU A 125 10.59 -25.65 13.92
CA GLU A 125 9.94 -25.86 15.21
C GLU A 125 9.57 -24.56 15.94
N ASP A 126 10.28 -23.45 15.70
CA ASP A 126 9.88 -22.13 16.20
C ASP A 126 8.63 -21.64 15.47
N VAL A 127 8.49 -21.95 14.19
CA VAL A 127 7.32 -21.58 13.38
C VAL A 127 6.09 -22.36 13.83
N GLU A 128 6.19 -23.69 13.86
CA GLU A 128 5.13 -24.59 14.37
C GLU A 128 4.65 -24.12 15.75
N TYR A 129 5.58 -23.97 16.69
CA TYR A 129 5.28 -23.47 18.03
C TYR A 129 4.58 -22.11 18.02
N SER A 130 5.01 -21.16 17.17
CA SER A 130 4.41 -19.82 17.12
C SER A 130 2.93 -19.88 16.74
N PHE A 131 2.57 -20.67 15.72
CA PHE A 131 1.18 -20.79 15.29
C PHE A 131 0.32 -21.61 16.26
N GLU A 132 0.85 -22.69 16.82
CA GLU A 132 0.18 -23.43 17.89
C GLU A 132 -0.06 -22.53 19.11
N ARG A 133 0.95 -21.79 19.54
CA ARG A 133 0.87 -20.86 20.68
C ARG A 133 -0.18 -19.79 20.45
N VAL A 134 -0.29 -19.26 19.24
CA VAL A 134 -1.35 -18.29 18.88
C VAL A 134 -2.74 -18.94 18.98
N MET A 135 -2.90 -20.18 18.52
CA MET A 135 -4.18 -20.90 18.65
C MET A 135 -4.52 -21.24 20.11
N VAL A 136 -3.52 -21.56 20.94
CA VAL A 136 -3.70 -21.86 22.37
C VAL A 136 -4.03 -20.58 23.15
N ARG A 137 -3.21 -19.53 23.04
CA ARG A 137 -3.27 -18.37 23.95
C ARG A 137 -3.94 -17.14 23.36
N GLY A 138 -4.03 -17.04 22.04
CA GLY A 138 -4.50 -15.83 21.36
C GLY A 138 -5.96 -15.54 21.69
N GLY A 139 -6.23 -14.34 22.23
CA GLY A 139 -7.57 -13.98 22.68
C GLY A 139 -8.60 -13.88 21.54
N ARG A 140 -9.88 -14.01 21.87
CA ARG A 140 -10.98 -13.90 20.89
C ARG A 140 -11.11 -12.52 20.21
N TRP A 141 -10.48 -11.50 20.78
CA TRP A 141 -10.46 -10.14 20.23
C TRP A 141 -9.18 -9.85 19.43
N SER A 142 -8.30 -10.85 19.27
CA SER A 142 -7.14 -10.76 18.39
C SER A 142 -7.39 -11.54 17.09
N MET A 143 -6.50 -11.35 16.13
CA MET A 143 -6.57 -12.03 14.85
C MET A 143 -6.32 -13.55 14.94
N ALA A 144 -5.93 -14.05 16.13
CA ALA A 144 -5.85 -15.48 16.43
C ALA A 144 -7.17 -16.23 16.21
N ALA A 145 -8.30 -15.55 16.39
CA ALA A 145 -9.62 -16.13 16.10
C ALA A 145 -9.77 -16.52 14.62
N LEU A 146 -9.21 -15.73 13.70
CA LEU A 146 -9.23 -16.06 12.27
C LEU A 146 -8.38 -17.31 11.99
N LEU A 147 -7.22 -17.44 12.64
CA LEU A 147 -6.38 -18.64 12.50
C LEU A 147 -7.10 -19.89 13.01
N ARG A 148 -7.73 -19.84 14.19
CA ARG A 148 -8.51 -20.99 14.71
C ARG A 148 -9.68 -21.36 13.82
N GLU A 149 -10.43 -20.38 13.30
CA GLU A 149 -11.52 -20.65 12.37
C GLU A 149 -11.03 -21.40 11.13
N ARG A 150 -9.92 -20.95 10.51
CA ARG A 150 -9.42 -21.53 9.26
C ARG A 150 -8.61 -22.81 9.41
N LEU A 151 -7.91 -22.98 10.52
CA LEU A 151 -7.07 -24.15 10.79
C LEU A 151 -7.81 -25.26 11.55
N LEU A 152 -8.73 -24.90 12.44
CA LEU A 152 -9.44 -25.86 13.31
C LEU A 152 -10.92 -26.04 12.93
N GLY A 153 -11.45 -25.22 12.02
CA GLY A 153 -12.89 -25.24 11.68
C GLY A 153 -13.77 -24.72 12.82
N GLU A 154 -13.23 -23.85 13.68
CA GLU A 154 -13.98 -23.26 14.78
C GLU A 154 -15.11 -22.36 14.25
N ASN A 155 -16.37 -22.65 14.60
CA ASN A 155 -17.49 -21.80 14.20
C ASN A 155 -17.58 -20.57 15.12
N SER A 156 -17.04 -19.44 14.67
CA SER A 156 -17.05 -18.16 15.40
C SER A 156 -18.45 -17.61 15.68
N GLU A 157 -19.49 -18.03 14.94
CA GLU A 157 -20.90 -17.67 15.17
C GLU A 157 -21.58 -18.48 16.29
N SER A 158 -21.01 -19.63 16.67
CA SER A 158 -21.52 -20.43 17.80
C SER A 158 -21.18 -19.83 19.18
N TRP A 159 -20.32 -18.81 19.22
CA TRP A 159 -19.94 -18.04 20.39
C TRP A 159 -21.00 -16.98 20.78
N ASN A 160 -22.08 -17.44 21.40
CA ASN A 160 -23.13 -16.59 21.98
C ASN A 160 -22.87 -16.22 23.46
N GLY A 161 -22.09 -17.00 24.22
CA GLY A 161 -21.98 -16.83 25.67
C GLY A 161 -20.72 -16.12 26.15
N SER A 162 -20.84 -15.45 27.29
CA SER A 162 -19.74 -14.77 27.99
C SER A 162 -18.72 -15.77 28.55
N PRO A 163 -17.41 -15.42 28.59
CA PRO A 163 -16.39 -16.19 29.30
C PRO A 163 -16.67 -16.29 30.81
N PRO A 164 -16.05 -17.24 31.53
CA PRO A 164 -15.14 -18.28 31.05
C PRO A 164 -15.85 -19.62 30.83
N TYR A 165 -15.51 -20.32 29.76
CA TYR A 165 -15.85 -21.73 29.60
C TYR A 165 -14.77 -22.61 30.22
N SER A 166 -15.19 -23.78 30.69
CA SER A 166 -14.30 -24.88 31.04
C SER A 166 -13.76 -25.54 29.77
N PHE A 167 -12.57 -26.14 29.86
CA PHE A 167 -11.95 -27.00 28.83
C PHE A 167 -12.92 -27.97 28.11
N GLU A 168 -13.95 -28.44 28.81
CA GLU A 168 -14.96 -29.38 28.30
C GLU A 168 -15.85 -28.82 27.17
N ASP A 169 -15.81 -27.51 26.93
CA ASP A 169 -16.67 -26.83 25.95
C ASP A 169 -15.94 -26.43 24.64
N LEU A 170 -14.64 -26.72 24.50
CA LEU A 170 -13.89 -26.41 23.27
C LEU A 170 -14.26 -27.36 22.13
N PRO A 171 -14.49 -26.88 20.89
CA PRO A 171 -14.85 -27.73 19.76
C PRO A 171 -13.67 -28.47 19.14
N TYR A 172 -12.45 -28.28 19.66
CA TYR A 172 -11.20 -28.87 19.16
C TYR A 172 -10.32 -29.39 20.32
N SER A 173 -9.44 -30.32 20.01
CA SER A 173 -8.45 -30.90 20.92
C SER A 173 -7.05 -30.36 20.64
N PHE A 174 -6.10 -30.59 21.55
CA PHE A 174 -4.68 -30.28 21.29
C PHE A 174 -4.17 -30.97 20.03
N LYS A 175 -4.61 -32.21 19.79
CA LYS A 175 -4.23 -32.95 18.59
C LYS A 175 -4.70 -32.25 17.31
N ASP A 176 -5.81 -31.52 17.34
CA ASP A 176 -6.27 -30.77 16.17
C ASP A 176 -5.37 -29.55 15.92
N ILE A 177 -4.84 -28.93 16.98
CA ILE A 177 -3.83 -27.86 16.91
C ILE A 177 -2.50 -28.41 16.32
N ASP A 178 -2.00 -29.51 16.86
CA ASP A 178 -0.75 -30.18 16.43
C ASP A 178 -0.83 -30.65 14.97
N ASN A 179 -1.97 -31.20 14.51
CA ASN A 179 -2.13 -31.58 13.10
C ASN A 179 -2.40 -30.38 12.17
N ALA A 180 -2.70 -29.19 12.68
CA ALA A 180 -2.99 -28.04 11.83
C ALA A 180 -1.71 -27.40 11.27
N VAL A 181 -0.59 -27.52 12.00
CA VAL A 181 0.71 -27.00 11.60
C VAL A 181 1.77 -28.03 11.98
N GLU A 182 2.41 -28.65 10.99
CA GLU A 182 3.38 -29.74 11.21
C GLU A 182 4.75 -29.41 10.59
N VAL A 183 5.82 -29.83 11.24
CA VAL A 183 7.18 -29.78 10.67
C VAL A 183 7.52 -31.04 9.87
N GLU A 184 7.80 -30.85 8.57
CA GLU A 184 8.34 -31.88 7.68
C GLU A 184 9.77 -31.54 7.23
N GLY A 185 10.75 -31.92 8.04
CA GLY A 185 12.16 -31.67 7.75
C GLY A 185 12.51 -30.18 7.89
N ASN A 186 12.49 -29.44 6.78
CA ASN A 186 12.73 -28.00 6.77
C ASN A 186 11.52 -27.20 6.26
N ASP A 187 10.43 -27.93 6.00
CA ASP A 187 9.15 -27.37 5.61
C ASP A 187 8.24 -27.32 6.83
N VAL A 188 7.42 -26.27 6.89
CA VAL A 188 6.29 -26.17 7.81
C VAL A 188 5.03 -26.26 6.97
N VAL A 189 4.17 -27.20 7.32
CA VAL A 189 2.99 -27.58 6.56
C VAL A 189 1.75 -27.15 7.33
N PHE A 190 0.95 -26.28 6.72
CA PHE A 190 -0.35 -25.87 7.26
C PHE A 190 -1.45 -26.69 6.61
N HIS A 191 -2.36 -27.21 7.43
CA HIS A 191 -3.53 -27.96 7.03
C HIS A 191 -4.78 -27.14 7.36
N LEU A 192 -5.41 -26.58 6.33
CA LEU A 192 -6.65 -25.81 6.49
C LEU A 192 -7.83 -26.75 6.68
N ALA A 193 -8.77 -26.37 7.55
CA ALA A 193 -10.02 -27.09 7.75
C ALA A 193 -10.96 -26.96 6.54
N GLU A 194 -10.85 -25.86 5.80
CA GLU A 194 -11.63 -25.55 4.61
C GLU A 194 -10.80 -24.72 3.61
N ILE A 195 -11.25 -24.67 2.34
CA ILE A 195 -10.55 -23.89 1.32
C ILE A 195 -10.65 -22.41 1.69
N TYR A 196 -9.50 -21.74 1.75
CA TYR A 196 -9.46 -20.33 2.14
C TYR A 196 -8.32 -19.58 1.43
N PRO A 197 -8.55 -19.09 0.18
CA PRO A 197 -7.57 -18.32 -0.57
C PRO A 197 -7.02 -17.06 0.15
N PRO A 198 -7.78 -16.35 1.00
CA PRO A 198 -7.24 -15.22 1.78
C PRO A 198 -6.20 -15.61 2.84
N PHE A 199 -5.87 -16.90 3.02
CA PHE A 199 -4.96 -17.35 4.09
C PHE A 199 -3.62 -16.60 4.10
N MET A 200 -3.05 -16.32 2.93
CA MET A 200 -1.79 -15.55 2.81
C MET A 200 -1.89 -14.14 3.39
N HIS A 201 -3.06 -13.52 3.37
CA HIS A 201 -3.31 -12.20 3.96
C HIS A 201 -3.40 -12.23 5.51
N ILE A 202 -3.70 -13.39 6.11
CA ILE A 202 -3.56 -13.57 7.57
C ILE A 202 -2.06 -13.72 7.92
N LEU A 203 -1.29 -14.41 7.09
CA LEU A 203 0.12 -14.72 7.34
C LEU A 203 1.08 -13.52 7.29
N VAL A 204 0.66 -12.38 6.76
CA VAL A 204 1.45 -11.14 6.76
C VAL A 204 1.18 -10.24 7.97
N SER A 205 0.20 -10.59 8.80
CA SER A 205 -0.21 -9.78 9.94
C SER A 205 0.62 -10.04 11.20
N SER A 206 0.47 -9.15 12.17
CA SER A 206 1.22 -9.23 13.43
C SER A 206 0.98 -10.54 14.18
N CYS A 207 -0.21 -11.13 14.11
CA CYS A 207 -0.50 -12.40 14.80
C CYS A 207 0.24 -13.61 14.22
N SER A 208 0.76 -13.50 12.99
CA SER A 208 1.52 -14.55 12.31
C SER A 208 3.04 -14.36 12.49
N SER A 209 3.44 -13.50 13.43
CA SER A 209 4.82 -13.25 13.82
C SER A 209 5.45 -14.49 14.45
N ILE A 210 6.70 -14.77 14.09
CA ILE A 210 7.44 -15.91 14.64
C ILE A 210 8.18 -15.48 15.92
N VAL A 211 7.99 -16.25 16.99
CA VAL A 211 8.63 -16.08 18.30
C VAL A 211 9.66 -17.18 18.55
N SER A 212 10.64 -16.90 19.42
CA SER A 212 11.61 -17.92 19.86
C SER A 212 10.98 -18.90 20.85
N LYS A 213 10.80 -20.17 20.46
CA LYS A 213 10.24 -21.21 21.35
C LYS A 213 11.08 -21.39 22.61
N ALA A 214 12.39 -21.47 22.43
CA ALA A 214 13.33 -21.68 23.53
C ALA A 214 13.23 -20.55 24.57
N TRP A 215 13.12 -19.30 24.11
CA TRP A 215 12.98 -18.15 25.01
C TRP A 215 11.63 -18.17 25.73
N CYS A 216 10.54 -18.38 24.98
CA CYS A 216 9.19 -18.45 25.56
C CYS A 216 9.12 -19.49 26.68
N VAL A 217 9.61 -20.70 26.44
CA VAL A 217 9.65 -21.79 27.43
C VAL A 217 10.49 -21.42 28.67
N GLU A 218 11.62 -20.71 28.49
CA GLU A 218 12.47 -20.28 29.61
C GLU A 218 11.81 -19.19 30.48
N HIS A 219 10.84 -18.46 29.93
CA HIS A 219 10.19 -17.30 30.58
C HIS A 219 8.74 -17.57 30.99
N ASP A 220 8.44 -18.82 31.36
CA ASP A 220 7.13 -19.26 31.87
C ASP A 220 5.97 -19.02 30.89
N ASP A 221 6.26 -18.97 29.59
CA ASP A 221 5.26 -19.12 28.52
C ASP A 221 4.85 -20.59 28.37
N TRP A 222 3.83 -20.86 27.54
CA TRP A 222 3.36 -22.20 27.25
C TRP A 222 4.51 -23.06 26.70
N PRO A 223 4.78 -24.24 27.31
CA PRO A 223 5.95 -25.04 26.93
C PRO A 223 5.78 -25.82 25.61
N GLY A 224 4.64 -25.71 24.93
CA GLY A 224 4.36 -26.44 23.69
C GLY A 224 3.95 -27.90 23.93
N THR A 225 3.19 -28.19 25.00
CA THR A 225 2.82 -29.58 25.34
C THR A 225 1.32 -29.78 25.59
N GLU A 226 0.83 -30.97 25.23
CA GLU A 226 -0.56 -31.42 25.43
C GLU A 226 -0.97 -31.44 26.91
N GLU A 227 -0.04 -31.69 27.84
CA GLU A 227 -0.41 -31.77 29.26
C GLU A 227 -0.72 -30.41 29.88
N THR A 228 -0.26 -29.32 29.25
CA THR A 228 -0.26 -27.98 29.85
C THR A 228 -1.05 -26.95 29.07
N TRP A 229 -1.37 -27.17 27.79
CA TRP A 229 -2.00 -26.16 26.93
C TRP A 229 -3.27 -25.54 27.52
N VAL A 230 -4.10 -26.33 28.22
CA VAL A 230 -5.33 -25.87 28.87
C VAL A 230 -5.10 -24.75 29.87
N ASP A 231 -3.98 -24.80 30.60
CA ASP A 231 -3.62 -23.81 31.61
C ASP A 231 -3.22 -22.45 30.99
N TYR A 232 -3.03 -22.41 29.67
CA TYR A 232 -2.59 -21.23 28.91
C TYR A 232 -3.67 -20.68 27.95
N ILE A 233 -4.84 -21.31 27.89
CA ILE A 233 -5.94 -20.85 27.03
C ILE A 233 -6.45 -19.50 27.52
N ASP A 234 -6.50 -18.52 26.61
CA ASP A 234 -6.95 -17.14 26.88
C ASP A 234 -6.28 -16.49 28.11
N ARG A 235 -5.07 -16.93 28.46
CA ARG A 235 -4.32 -16.38 29.58
C ARG A 235 -3.91 -14.93 29.26
N GLU A 236 -4.35 -13.99 30.10
CA GLU A 236 -4.13 -12.55 29.87
C GLU A 236 -2.68 -12.11 30.11
N ASP A 237 -1.93 -12.78 30.99
CA ASP A 237 -0.54 -12.44 31.27
C ASP A 237 0.42 -13.11 30.28
N SER A 238 1.27 -12.29 29.66
CA SER A 238 2.29 -12.75 28.72
C SER A 238 3.68 -12.25 29.12
N PRO A 239 4.72 -13.10 29.05
CA PRO A 239 6.10 -12.62 29.19
C PRO A 239 6.49 -11.65 28.06
N LEU A 240 5.72 -11.58 26.97
CA LEU A 240 5.90 -10.63 25.87
C LEU A 240 5.10 -9.31 26.06
N ASP A 241 4.46 -9.09 27.21
CA ASP A 241 3.73 -7.82 27.46
C ASP A 241 4.65 -6.60 27.44
N SER A 242 5.91 -6.77 27.79
CA SER A 242 6.91 -5.71 27.93
C SER A 242 8.27 -6.07 27.35
N GLU A 243 8.34 -7.11 26.51
CA GLU A 243 9.56 -7.60 25.86
C GLU A 243 9.26 -8.01 24.41
N THR A 244 10.25 -7.92 23.52
CA THR A 244 10.13 -8.39 22.13
C THR A 244 11.10 -9.51 21.86
N GLN A 245 10.59 -10.67 21.44
CA GLN A 245 11.40 -11.88 21.20
C GLN A 245 11.11 -12.48 19.81
N GLY A 246 11.10 -11.58 18.84
CA GLY A 246 10.98 -11.89 17.43
C GLY A 246 12.33 -11.88 16.72
N TYR A 247 12.28 -12.26 15.45
CA TYR A 247 13.45 -12.29 14.57
C TYR A 247 13.63 -11.00 13.77
N GLY A 248 12.92 -9.93 14.11
CA GLY A 248 12.87 -8.69 13.35
C GLY A 248 14.11 -7.78 13.47
N PRO A 249 14.11 -6.66 12.72
CA PRO A 249 15.25 -5.75 12.59
C PRO A 249 15.49 -4.84 13.82
N PHE A 250 14.51 -4.72 14.72
CA PHE A 250 14.62 -3.92 15.94
C PHE A 250 14.14 -4.69 17.17
N ILE A 251 14.67 -4.33 18.34
CA ILE A 251 14.36 -4.92 19.64
C ILE A 251 13.85 -3.79 20.53
N LEU A 252 12.87 -4.08 21.38
CA LEU A 252 12.43 -3.14 22.40
C LEU A 252 13.58 -2.77 23.34
N GLU A 253 13.73 -1.47 23.58
CA GLU A 253 14.65 -0.97 24.61
C GLU A 253 13.88 -0.34 25.78
N SER A 254 12.81 0.39 25.50
CA SER A 254 11.94 0.93 26.56
C SER A 254 10.53 1.18 26.09
N MET A 255 9.60 1.07 27.04
CA MET A 255 8.17 1.29 26.84
C MET A 255 7.63 2.14 27.99
N ALA A 256 6.89 3.19 27.64
CA ALA A 256 6.21 4.10 28.54
C ALA A 256 4.88 4.57 27.91
N ASP A 257 3.98 5.12 28.71
CA ASP A 257 2.64 5.55 28.25
C ASP A 257 2.66 6.49 27.03
N TRP A 258 3.70 7.30 26.90
CA TRP A 258 3.85 8.33 25.86
C TRP A 258 4.94 7.99 24.84
N SER A 259 5.60 6.82 24.96
CA SER A 259 6.69 6.45 24.07
C SER A 259 7.02 4.96 24.03
N ILE A 260 7.39 4.47 22.85
CA ILE A 260 8.10 3.21 22.67
C ILE A 260 9.42 3.47 21.94
N GLU A 261 10.53 2.98 22.49
CA GLU A 261 11.87 3.09 21.90
C GLU A 261 12.38 1.70 21.52
N LEU A 262 12.76 1.56 20.26
CA LEU A 262 13.34 0.35 19.69
C LEU A 262 14.80 0.61 19.32
N VAL A 263 15.66 -0.35 19.59
CA VAL A 263 17.08 -0.34 19.17
C VAL A 263 17.31 -1.37 18.09
N ARG A 264 18.29 -1.11 17.22
CA ARG A 264 18.67 -2.02 16.15
C ARG A 264 19.05 -3.41 16.68
N ASN A 265 18.52 -4.44 16.04
CA ASN A 265 19.05 -5.79 16.14
C ASN A 265 20.34 -5.90 15.31
N GLU A 266 21.50 -5.89 15.95
CA GLU A 266 22.79 -6.00 15.25
C GLU A 266 22.98 -7.35 14.57
N ASP A 267 22.29 -8.38 15.07
CA ASP A 267 22.35 -9.76 14.58
C ASP A 267 21.15 -10.10 13.66
N TYR A 268 20.44 -9.10 13.13
CA TYR A 268 19.35 -9.33 12.19
C TYR A 268 19.85 -10.11 10.96
N TRP A 269 19.14 -11.17 10.60
CA TRP A 269 19.60 -12.17 9.63
C TRP A 269 19.74 -11.62 8.20
N ARG A 270 19.01 -10.55 7.85
CA ARG A 270 19.19 -9.81 6.57
C ARG A 270 20.31 -8.77 6.63
N GLY A 271 21.02 -8.70 7.75
CA GLY A 271 21.99 -7.67 8.09
C GLY A 271 21.34 -6.50 8.84
N PRO A 272 22.10 -5.81 9.71
CA PRO A 272 21.59 -4.78 10.62
C PRO A 272 20.88 -3.63 9.89
N ALA A 273 19.82 -3.11 10.51
CA ALA A 273 19.15 -1.90 10.04
C ALA A 273 20.10 -0.70 9.95
N ARG A 274 19.80 0.27 9.09
CA ARG A 274 20.64 1.49 8.99
C ARG A 274 20.45 2.39 10.20
N LEU A 275 19.20 2.49 10.65
CA LEU A 275 18.84 3.19 11.87
C LEU A 275 19.33 2.39 13.07
N GLU A 276 19.96 3.07 14.01
CA GLU A 276 20.33 2.51 15.31
C GLU A 276 19.13 2.51 16.27
N ARG A 277 18.17 3.41 16.06
CA ARG A 277 17.02 3.59 16.94
C ARG A 277 15.77 4.07 16.20
N VAL A 278 14.62 3.58 16.63
CA VAL A 278 13.28 4.07 16.23
C VAL A 278 12.53 4.47 17.49
N VAL A 279 11.93 5.65 17.49
CA VAL A 279 11.19 6.19 18.63
C VAL A 279 9.78 6.55 18.18
N PHE A 280 8.79 5.91 18.79
CA PHE A 280 7.38 6.27 18.67
C PHE A 280 7.04 7.23 19.81
N ARG A 281 6.49 8.41 19.50
CA ARG A 281 6.01 9.38 20.50
C ARG A 281 4.51 9.58 20.36
N PHE A 282 3.78 9.24 21.42
CA PHE A 282 2.31 9.25 21.43
C PHE A 282 1.77 10.55 22.02
N SER A 283 0.88 11.23 21.30
CA SER A 283 0.14 12.37 21.81
C SER A 283 -1.15 12.59 21.02
N ASP A 284 -2.29 12.66 21.69
CA ASP A 284 -3.57 13.05 21.08
C ASP A 284 -3.62 14.54 20.69
N ASN A 285 -2.75 15.36 21.29
CA ASN A 285 -2.74 16.80 21.06
C ASN A 285 -1.98 17.16 19.79
N TRP A 286 -2.71 17.61 18.77
CA TRP A 286 -2.15 18.06 17.50
C TRP A 286 -1.04 19.11 17.67
N GLU A 287 -1.23 20.12 18.53
CA GLU A 287 -0.23 21.18 18.72
C GLU A 287 1.08 20.63 19.28
N ILE A 288 1.03 19.61 20.14
CA ILE A 288 2.23 18.93 20.63
C ILE A 288 2.95 18.19 19.50
N ARG A 289 2.21 17.40 18.69
CA ARG A 289 2.80 16.67 17.55
C ARG A 289 3.39 17.63 16.51
N LYS A 290 2.66 18.71 16.19
CA LYS A 290 3.10 19.77 15.28
C LYS A 290 4.36 20.45 15.81
N GLN A 291 4.40 20.78 17.10
CA GLN A 291 5.57 21.40 17.73
C GLN A 291 6.79 20.46 17.68
N MET A 292 6.64 19.19 18.06
CA MET A 292 7.69 18.17 17.92
C MET A 292 8.17 18.04 16.48
N PHE A 293 7.26 18.10 15.51
CA PHE A 293 7.58 17.98 14.11
C PHE A 293 8.26 19.21 13.53
N LEU A 294 7.90 20.44 13.95
CA LEU A 294 8.41 21.68 13.36
C LEU A 294 9.61 22.28 14.08
N GLU A 295 9.67 22.23 15.41
CA GLU A 295 10.68 22.97 16.17
C GLU A 295 12.05 22.26 16.18
N GLU A 296 13.01 22.89 15.51
CA GLU A 296 14.44 22.67 15.71
C GLU A 296 14.94 23.61 16.81
N GLY A 297 14.97 23.12 18.05
CA GLY A 297 15.78 23.77 19.11
C GLY A 297 15.02 24.63 20.12
N GLN A 298 14.79 24.01 21.28
CA GLN A 298 15.10 24.50 22.64
C GLN A 298 14.80 23.36 23.64
N TYR A 299 13.85 22.50 23.26
CA TYR A 299 13.39 21.33 24.02
C TYR A 299 13.74 20.00 23.33
N TRP A 300 14.71 19.97 22.41
CA TRP A 300 15.13 18.74 21.72
C TRP A 300 15.59 17.66 22.72
N GLU A 301 16.17 18.08 23.85
CA GLU A 301 16.56 17.21 24.97
C GLU A 301 15.37 16.61 25.73
N LEU A 302 14.18 17.20 25.60
CA LEU A 302 12.96 16.82 26.34
C LEU A 302 11.91 16.13 25.46
N LEU A 303 11.76 16.53 24.20
CA LEU A 303 10.69 16.07 23.30
C LEU A 303 11.19 15.36 22.03
N GLY A 304 12.42 15.63 21.61
CA GLY A 304 12.95 15.23 20.29
C GLY A 304 12.31 16.00 19.13
N THR A 305 13.07 16.20 18.04
CA THR A 305 12.50 16.67 16.77
C THR A 305 11.97 15.46 16.02
N ALA A 306 10.66 15.41 15.74
CA ALA A 306 10.06 14.33 14.99
C ALA A 306 10.50 14.37 13.51
N ASP A 307 10.80 13.20 12.96
CA ASP A 307 11.16 13.01 11.55
C ASP A 307 9.93 12.70 10.69
N ILE A 308 8.91 12.10 11.29
CA ILE A 308 7.65 11.73 10.67
C ILE A 308 6.51 12.13 11.61
N CYS A 309 5.42 12.65 11.08
CA CYS A 309 4.28 13.12 11.87
C CYS A 309 2.97 12.62 11.29
N TRP A 310 2.14 12.03 12.14
CA TRP A 310 0.75 11.75 11.78
C TRP A 310 -0.12 13.01 11.95
N VAL A 311 -0.80 13.37 10.88
CA VAL A 311 -1.56 14.62 10.74
C VAL A 311 -3.01 14.28 10.43
N MET A 312 -3.93 14.86 11.21
CA MET A 312 -5.36 14.72 10.96
C MET A 312 -5.78 15.54 9.75
N ASP A 313 -6.83 15.10 9.04
CA ASP A 313 -7.36 15.77 7.85
C ASP A 313 -7.65 17.28 8.05
N GLY A 314 -8.21 17.66 9.19
CA GLY A 314 -8.50 19.05 9.56
C GLY A 314 -7.26 19.94 9.71
N ASN A 315 -6.06 19.34 9.83
CA ASN A 315 -4.80 20.05 10.05
C ASN A 315 -3.88 20.07 8.82
N TYR A 316 -4.29 19.46 7.70
CA TYR A 316 -3.44 19.36 6.51
C TYR A 316 -2.90 20.70 6.01
N SER A 317 -3.74 21.75 6.03
CA SER A 317 -3.38 23.09 5.55
C SER A 317 -2.32 23.79 6.40
N GLU A 318 -2.12 23.38 7.66
CA GLU A 318 -1.13 24.00 8.56
C GLU A 318 0.32 23.63 8.20
N LEU A 319 0.52 22.54 7.47
CA LEU A 319 1.83 22.08 7.03
C LEU A 319 2.07 22.30 5.52
N GLU A 320 1.10 22.86 4.79
CA GLU A 320 1.24 23.12 3.36
C GLU A 320 2.28 24.21 3.09
N GLY A 321 3.28 23.88 2.26
CA GLY A 321 4.33 24.82 1.87
C GLY A 321 5.36 25.11 2.96
N VAL A 322 5.33 24.41 4.09
CA VAL A 322 6.37 24.50 5.11
C VAL A 322 7.68 23.92 4.57
N GLU A 323 8.76 24.67 4.67
CA GLU A 323 10.09 24.29 4.20
C GLU A 323 10.65 23.11 5.01
N GLY A 324 11.41 22.22 4.35
CA GLY A 324 12.03 21.06 5.00
C GLY A 324 11.08 19.88 5.26
N ILE A 325 9.85 19.93 4.73
CA ILE A 325 8.85 18.85 4.86
C ILE A 325 8.48 18.32 3.47
N ARG A 326 8.52 17.01 3.33
CA ARG A 326 7.98 16.28 2.19
C ARG A 326 6.60 15.75 2.56
N VAL A 327 5.63 16.03 1.69
CA VAL A 327 4.25 15.57 1.83
C VAL A 327 3.89 14.69 0.64
N TYR A 328 3.43 13.47 0.92
CA TYR A 328 2.80 12.61 -0.07
C TYR A 328 1.29 12.74 0.10
N THR A 329 0.57 12.91 -1.01
CA THR A 329 -0.86 13.22 -1.00
C THR A 329 -1.63 12.23 -1.88
N LYS A 330 -2.95 12.20 -1.72
CA LYS A 330 -3.86 11.35 -2.53
C LYS A 330 -3.56 9.86 -2.38
N LEU A 331 -3.28 9.43 -1.15
CA LEU A 331 -2.98 8.03 -0.83
C LEU A 331 -4.30 7.29 -0.51
N PRO A 332 -4.71 6.28 -1.31
CA PRO A 332 -5.98 5.58 -1.14
C PRO A 332 -5.98 4.66 0.09
N THR A 333 -6.86 4.95 1.06
CA THR A 333 -7.02 4.09 2.24
C THR A 333 -7.82 2.83 1.92
N LEU A 334 -7.65 1.76 2.70
CA LEU A 334 -8.57 0.62 2.68
C LEU A 334 -9.82 0.91 3.52
N GLU A 335 -10.44 2.07 3.31
CA GLU A 335 -11.66 2.47 4.00
C GLU A 335 -12.63 3.10 3.02
N TYR A 336 -13.92 2.84 3.19
CA TYR A 336 -14.95 3.50 2.38
C TYR A 336 -16.24 3.69 3.17
N LEU A 337 -17.04 4.65 2.72
CA LEU A 337 -18.41 4.88 3.18
C LEU A 337 -19.36 4.39 2.10
N THR A 338 -20.37 3.62 2.47
CA THR A 338 -21.39 3.09 1.56
C THR A 338 -22.79 3.50 1.99
N LEU A 339 -23.69 3.71 1.02
CA LEU A 339 -25.13 3.77 1.22
C LEU A 339 -25.69 2.36 1.00
N SER A 340 -26.27 1.78 2.04
CA SER A 340 -26.81 0.41 2.03
C SER A 340 -28.33 0.44 2.02
N PHE A 341 -28.90 -0.46 1.21
CA PHE A 341 -30.34 -0.74 1.17
C PHE A 341 -30.64 -2.03 1.92
N ASN A 342 -31.76 -2.07 2.63
CA ASN A 342 -32.33 -3.31 3.13
C ASN A 342 -33.52 -3.70 2.24
N PHE A 343 -33.44 -4.89 1.64
CA PHE A 343 -34.41 -5.42 0.68
C PHE A 343 -35.53 -6.21 1.36
N ALA A 344 -35.37 -6.54 2.64
CA ALA A 344 -36.34 -7.28 3.45
C ALA A 344 -36.36 -6.71 4.87
N ILE A 345 -37.02 -5.57 5.03
CA ILE A 345 -37.14 -4.87 6.31
C ILE A 345 -38.16 -5.59 7.19
N GLU A 346 -37.98 -5.56 8.52
CA GLU A 346 -39.01 -6.06 9.45
C GLU A 346 -40.27 -5.18 9.42
N GLU A 347 -41.46 -5.81 9.46
CA GLU A 347 -42.75 -5.11 9.31
C GLU A 347 -43.00 -4.04 10.39
N ASP A 348 -42.45 -4.21 11.59
CA ASP A 348 -42.61 -3.29 12.72
C ASP A 348 -41.47 -2.27 12.84
N SER A 349 -40.66 -2.13 11.79
CA SER A 349 -39.55 -1.18 11.78
C SER A 349 -40.00 0.26 12.05
N PRO A 350 -39.37 0.96 13.01
CA PRO A 350 -39.67 2.38 13.26
C PRO A 350 -39.09 3.31 12.17
N TYR A 351 -38.35 2.78 11.20
CA TYR A 351 -37.64 3.54 10.18
C TYR A 351 -38.37 3.65 8.83
N ILE A 352 -39.55 3.00 8.70
CA ILE A 352 -40.35 2.94 7.46
C ILE A 352 -41.71 3.65 7.56
N GLY A 353 -41.94 4.45 8.61
CA GLY A 353 -43.16 5.24 8.76
C GLY A 353 -44.41 4.39 8.99
N SER A 354 -45.41 4.52 8.11
CA SER A 354 -46.66 3.75 8.17
C SER A 354 -46.49 2.25 7.84
N GLY A 355 -45.39 1.85 7.20
CA GLY A 355 -45.19 0.49 6.67
C GLY A 355 -45.91 0.22 5.34
N ASP A 356 -46.55 1.23 4.74
CA ASP A 356 -47.26 1.15 3.46
C ASP A 356 -46.79 2.26 2.51
N LEU A 357 -46.86 2.02 1.19
CA LEU A 357 -46.63 3.08 0.21
C LEU A 357 -47.88 3.98 0.10
N ASP A 358 -48.06 4.84 1.11
CA ASP A 358 -49.20 5.74 1.29
C ASP A 358 -48.78 7.23 1.40
N GLY A 359 -47.49 7.52 1.24
CA GLY A 359 -46.89 8.84 1.41
C GLY A 359 -46.41 9.13 2.85
N ASN A 360 -46.86 8.37 3.85
CA ASN A 360 -46.42 8.48 5.24
C ASN A 360 -45.48 7.34 5.67
N GLY A 361 -45.18 6.42 4.76
CA GLY A 361 -44.26 5.32 4.97
C GLY A 361 -43.76 4.72 3.67
N VAL A 362 -43.09 3.58 3.82
CA VAL A 362 -42.70 2.67 2.74
C VAL A 362 -42.96 1.23 3.16
N PRO A 363 -43.27 0.33 2.20
CA PRO A 363 -43.44 -1.08 2.50
C PRO A 363 -42.10 -1.75 2.86
N PRO A 364 -42.11 -2.90 3.55
CA PRO A 364 -40.87 -3.56 3.99
C PRO A 364 -39.93 -4.02 2.86
N ASP A 365 -40.46 -4.18 1.65
CA ASP A 365 -39.74 -4.54 0.43
C ASP A 365 -39.50 -3.33 -0.50
N PHE A 366 -39.59 -2.10 0.00
CA PHE A 366 -39.50 -0.86 -0.80
C PHE A 366 -38.31 -0.82 -1.76
N PHE A 367 -37.14 -1.28 -1.31
CA PHE A 367 -35.90 -1.32 -2.08
C PHE A 367 -35.75 -2.56 -2.96
N SER A 368 -36.74 -3.47 -3.01
CA SER A 368 -36.75 -4.56 -4.00
C SER A 368 -36.88 -4.04 -5.44
N ASP A 369 -37.47 -2.86 -5.62
CA ASP A 369 -37.57 -2.18 -6.91
C ASP A 369 -36.25 -1.49 -7.33
N ILE A 370 -35.73 -1.92 -8.48
CA ILE A 370 -34.51 -1.39 -9.09
C ILE A 370 -34.62 0.09 -9.45
N ASP A 371 -35.81 0.57 -9.84
CA ASP A 371 -36.01 1.99 -10.18
C ASP A 371 -35.92 2.85 -8.93
N THR A 372 -36.39 2.38 -7.78
CA THR A 372 -36.16 3.04 -6.49
C THR A 372 -34.66 3.17 -6.23
N ARG A 373 -33.89 2.07 -6.30
CA ARG A 373 -32.45 2.09 -6.00
C ARG A 373 -31.65 2.98 -6.96
N LYS A 374 -31.92 2.90 -8.27
CA LYS A 374 -31.32 3.79 -9.27
C LYS A 374 -31.65 5.25 -9.03
N ALA A 375 -32.88 5.56 -8.63
CA ALA A 375 -33.26 6.93 -8.31
C ALA A 375 -32.44 7.52 -7.15
N PHE A 376 -32.19 6.73 -6.10
CA PHE A 376 -31.30 7.12 -5.00
C PHE A 376 -29.85 7.26 -5.49
N ALA A 377 -29.34 6.33 -6.30
CA ALA A 377 -27.98 6.37 -6.85
C ALA A 377 -27.68 7.65 -7.64
N TYR A 378 -28.61 8.05 -8.53
CA TYR A 378 -28.48 9.28 -9.32
C TYR A 378 -28.71 10.57 -8.50
N SER A 379 -29.20 10.47 -7.27
CA SER A 379 -29.42 11.59 -6.36
C SER A 379 -28.19 11.96 -5.51
N ILE A 380 -27.07 11.24 -5.65
CA ILE A 380 -25.86 11.47 -4.85
C ILE A 380 -24.99 12.56 -5.49
N ASP A 381 -24.85 13.70 -4.82
CA ASP A 381 -23.98 14.80 -5.23
C ASP A 381 -22.52 14.53 -4.81
N TYR A 382 -21.83 13.71 -5.61
CA TYR A 382 -20.41 13.38 -5.39
C TYR A 382 -19.50 14.60 -5.40
N ASP A 383 -19.80 15.64 -6.18
CA ASP A 383 -19.00 16.88 -6.22
C ASP A 383 -19.05 17.60 -4.87
N THR A 384 -20.22 17.70 -4.25
CA THR A 384 -20.35 18.25 -2.91
C THR A 384 -19.66 17.37 -1.88
N ILE A 385 -19.85 16.05 -1.92
CA ILE A 385 -19.20 15.11 -0.99
C ILE A 385 -17.67 15.23 -1.08
N ILE A 386 -17.10 15.06 -2.27
CA ILE A 386 -15.65 15.02 -2.45
C ILE A 386 -15.04 16.40 -2.26
N ASN A 387 -15.53 17.43 -2.96
CA ASN A 387 -14.85 18.72 -3.01
C ASN A 387 -15.20 19.66 -1.85
N LYS A 388 -16.40 19.57 -1.27
CA LYS A 388 -16.82 20.47 -0.17
C LYS A 388 -16.71 19.80 1.20
N ILE A 389 -17.13 18.54 1.32
CA ILE A 389 -17.10 17.83 2.61
C ILE A 389 -15.70 17.26 2.91
N TYR A 390 -15.06 16.66 1.91
CA TYR A 390 -13.69 16.12 2.04
C TYR A 390 -12.59 17.06 1.54
N ALA A 391 -12.91 18.27 1.08
CA ALA A 391 -11.94 19.23 0.53
C ALA A 391 -11.03 18.64 -0.58
N GLY A 392 -11.54 17.68 -1.35
CA GLY A 392 -10.81 16.95 -2.38
C GLY A 392 -9.94 15.80 -1.86
N GLU A 393 -9.93 15.50 -0.56
CA GLU A 393 -9.22 14.37 0.06
C GLU A 393 -10.07 13.09 0.10
N ALA A 394 -10.74 12.82 -1.01
CA ALA A 394 -11.43 11.57 -1.20
C ALA A 394 -11.65 11.30 -2.69
N MET A 395 -12.03 10.07 -3.02
CA MET A 395 -12.45 9.67 -4.35
C MET A 395 -13.77 8.89 -4.32
N GLN A 396 -14.44 8.83 -5.47
CA GLN A 396 -15.61 8.00 -5.65
C GLN A 396 -15.17 6.55 -5.89
N PRO A 397 -15.55 5.58 -5.04
CA PRO A 397 -15.28 4.17 -5.29
C PRO A 397 -16.24 3.63 -6.37
N VAL A 398 -15.76 2.68 -7.15
CA VAL A 398 -16.55 2.03 -8.23
C VAL A 398 -17.44 0.89 -7.71
N SER A 399 -17.01 0.25 -6.61
CA SER A 399 -17.61 -0.93 -5.99
C SER A 399 -17.06 -1.07 -4.56
N PRO A 400 -17.55 -2.04 -3.75
CA PRO A 400 -16.93 -2.38 -2.47
C PRO A 400 -15.48 -2.87 -2.57
N VAL A 401 -15.05 -3.35 -3.74
CA VAL A 401 -13.64 -3.66 -4.02
C VAL A 401 -12.95 -2.36 -4.47
N ILE A 402 -12.57 -1.53 -3.50
CA ILE A 402 -12.03 -0.18 -3.71
C ILE A 402 -10.57 -0.18 -4.22
N GLU A 403 -10.09 1.00 -4.62
CA GLU A 403 -8.70 1.19 -5.06
C GLU A 403 -7.73 0.74 -3.97
N GLY A 404 -6.69 0.01 -4.36
CA GLY A 404 -5.70 -0.54 -3.45
C GLY A 404 -5.99 -1.95 -2.95
N LEU A 405 -7.13 -2.56 -3.27
CA LEU A 405 -7.41 -3.97 -2.99
C LEU A 405 -7.05 -4.90 -4.16
N SER A 406 -6.79 -6.17 -3.82
CA SER A 406 -6.74 -7.25 -4.81
C SER A 406 -8.05 -7.31 -5.61
N PHE A 407 -7.93 -7.54 -6.92
CA PHE A 407 -9.07 -7.68 -7.84
C PHE A 407 -10.01 -6.45 -7.94
N HIS A 408 -9.53 -5.26 -7.59
CA HIS A 408 -10.20 -4.01 -7.99
C HIS A 408 -10.34 -3.96 -9.53
N ASN A 409 -11.54 -3.62 -10.02
CA ASN A 409 -11.79 -3.42 -11.44
C ASN A 409 -11.75 -1.92 -11.77
N PRO A 410 -10.65 -1.39 -12.36
CA PRO A 410 -10.53 0.03 -12.66
C PRO A 410 -11.46 0.47 -13.81
N ASP A 411 -11.98 -0.47 -14.61
CA ASP A 411 -12.87 -0.21 -15.74
C ASP A 411 -14.36 -0.25 -15.33
N GLN A 412 -14.68 -0.49 -14.06
CA GLN A 412 -16.05 -0.56 -13.55
C GLN A 412 -16.75 0.82 -13.64
N GLU A 413 -18.00 0.83 -14.14
CA GLU A 413 -18.78 2.06 -14.25
C GLU A 413 -19.20 2.59 -12.86
N CYS A 414 -19.27 3.93 -12.75
CA CYS A 414 -19.75 4.64 -11.56
C CYS A 414 -21.10 5.31 -11.83
N TYR A 415 -21.94 5.41 -10.79
CA TYR A 415 -23.11 6.28 -10.82
C TYR A 415 -22.69 7.75 -10.81
N THR A 416 -23.40 8.58 -11.57
CA THR A 416 -23.16 10.03 -11.63
C THR A 416 -24.29 10.80 -10.97
N TYR A 417 -24.02 12.02 -10.49
CA TYR A 417 -25.08 12.90 -10.03
C TYR A 417 -25.92 13.41 -11.23
N ASP A 418 -27.18 12.99 -11.32
CA ASP A 418 -28.12 13.36 -12.39
C ASP A 418 -29.57 13.36 -11.88
N LEU A 419 -30.04 14.50 -11.40
CA LEU A 419 -31.40 14.64 -10.88
C LEU A 419 -32.49 14.41 -11.93
N ASP A 420 -32.20 14.56 -13.23
CA ASP A 420 -33.17 14.28 -14.29
C ASP A 420 -33.34 12.77 -14.48
N ARG A 421 -32.25 11.98 -14.43
CA ARG A 421 -32.33 10.51 -14.38
C ARG A 421 -32.95 10.02 -13.09
N ALA A 422 -32.58 10.60 -11.94
CA ALA A 422 -33.20 10.28 -10.66
C ALA A 422 -34.73 10.48 -10.72
N ARG A 423 -35.17 11.60 -11.29
CA ARG A 423 -36.60 11.89 -11.53
C ARG A 423 -37.25 10.83 -12.41
N GLN A 424 -36.63 10.44 -13.52
CA GLN A 424 -37.17 9.42 -14.43
C GLN A 424 -37.34 8.06 -13.75
N HIS A 425 -36.40 7.67 -12.91
CA HIS A 425 -36.48 6.43 -12.13
C HIS A 425 -37.55 6.52 -11.04
N PHE A 426 -37.63 7.62 -10.27
CA PHE A 426 -38.73 7.83 -9.31
C PHE A 426 -40.13 7.82 -9.96
N GLN A 427 -40.25 8.26 -11.22
CA GLN A 427 -41.49 8.20 -12.00
C GLN A 427 -41.90 6.78 -12.42
N GLN A 428 -40.94 5.87 -12.54
CA GLN A 428 -41.16 4.46 -12.90
C GLN A 428 -41.33 3.58 -11.67
N ALA A 429 -40.66 3.93 -10.58
CA ALA A 429 -40.64 3.18 -9.33
C ALA A 429 -42.05 2.84 -8.83
N TRP A 430 -42.24 1.56 -8.52
CA TRP A 430 -43.49 0.93 -8.08
C TRP A 430 -44.64 1.19 -9.06
N GLY A 431 -44.36 1.15 -10.36
CA GLY A 431 -45.33 1.47 -11.41
C GLY A 431 -45.82 2.92 -11.39
N GLY A 432 -45.01 3.83 -10.83
CA GLY A 432 -45.33 5.25 -10.65
C GLY A 432 -46.02 5.61 -9.34
N GLU A 433 -46.29 4.63 -8.46
CA GLU A 433 -46.92 4.89 -7.17
C GLU A 433 -46.03 5.73 -6.24
N VAL A 434 -44.70 5.53 -6.28
CA VAL A 434 -43.74 6.38 -5.54
C VAL A 434 -43.91 7.84 -5.94
N TRP A 435 -43.95 8.12 -7.24
CA TRP A 435 -44.11 9.49 -7.74
C TRP A 435 -45.43 10.13 -7.32
N ASN A 436 -46.54 9.38 -7.40
CA ASN A 436 -47.88 9.90 -7.17
C ASN A 436 -48.17 10.13 -5.68
N LYS A 437 -47.74 9.21 -4.82
CA LYS A 437 -48.06 9.24 -3.38
C LYS A 437 -46.95 9.86 -2.55
N GLY A 438 -45.70 9.73 -2.99
CA GLY A 438 -44.54 10.05 -2.17
C GLY A 438 -44.20 8.94 -1.19
N PHE A 439 -43.28 9.24 -0.28
CA PHE A 439 -42.84 8.33 0.77
C PHE A 439 -42.29 9.10 1.97
N ASN A 440 -42.24 8.42 3.11
CA ASN A 440 -41.55 8.88 4.30
C ASN A 440 -40.73 7.73 4.89
N LEU A 441 -39.41 7.89 4.96
CA LEU A 441 -38.51 6.89 5.55
C LEU A 441 -37.36 7.56 6.29
N THR A 442 -36.69 6.82 7.17
CA THR A 442 -35.55 7.31 7.94
C THR A 442 -34.25 6.76 7.38
N LEU A 443 -33.36 7.66 6.96
CA LEU A 443 -31.97 7.36 6.66
C LEU A 443 -31.15 7.40 7.96
N VAL A 444 -30.52 6.27 8.27
CA VAL A 444 -29.73 6.07 9.47
C VAL A 444 -28.24 6.23 9.18
N PHE A 445 -27.49 6.76 10.14
CA PHE A 445 -26.03 6.74 10.11
C PHE A 445 -25.46 6.46 11.50
N LYS A 446 -24.26 5.90 11.58
CA LYS A 446 -23.62 5.62 12.86
C LYS A 446 -23.28 6.93 13.59
N GLY A 447 -23.82 7.10 14.80
CA GLY A 447 -23.65 8.26 15.67
C GLY A 447 -22.99 7.92 17.02
N PHE A 448 -22.20 8.88 17.53
CA PHE A 448 -21.52 9.04 18.84
C PHE A 448 -21.45 7.87 19.84
N SER A 449 -20.25 7.57 20.37
CA SER A 449 -19.97 6.84 21.64
C SER A 449 -19.85 7.71 22.91
N PRO A 450 -20.66 7.57 24.00
CA PRO A 450 -20.40 8.24 25.28
C PRO A 450 -19.19 7.69 26.03
N THR A 451 -18.56 6.60 25.55
CA THR A 451 -17.36 6.00 26.17
C THR A 451 -16.07 6.31 25.41
N GLY A 452 -16.10 7.18 24.39
CA GLY A 452 -14.91 7.66 23.69
C GLY A 452 -14.39 6.67 22.64
N GLY A 453 -14.06 7.17 21.45
CA GLY A 453 -13.35 6.37 20.43
C GLY A 453 -13.66 6.72 18.98
N VAL A 454 -14.81 7.31 18.66
CA VAL A 454 -15.08 7.86 17.32
C VAL A 454 -15.99 9.08 17.49
N GLU A 455 -15.46 10.25 17.15
CA GLU A 455 -16.23 11.49 17.09
C GLU A 455 -17.45 11.28 16.19
N THR A 456 -18.59 11.92 16.47
CA THR A 456 -19.63 12.08 15.45
C THR A 456 -18.92 12.57 14.19
N ASN A 457 -18.81 11.77 13.13
CA ASN A 457 -18.13 12.23 11.93
C ASN A 457 -19.06 13.29 11.32
N PRO A 458 -18.80 14.61 11.50
CA PRO A 458 -19.71 15.64 11.03
C PRO A 458 -19.91 15.53 9.51
N ARG A 459 -18.95 14.92 8.80
CA ARG A 459 -19.07 14.58 7.39
C ARG A 459 -20.23 13.64 7.11
N ASN A 460 -20.42 12.59 7.90
CA ASN A 460 -21.53 11.65 7.69
C ASN A 460 -22.88 12.37 7.77
N PHE A 461 -23.06 13.26 8.75
CA PHE A 461 -24.26 14.08 8.83
C PHE A 461 -24.44 15.00 7.60
N MET A 462 -23.37 15.69 7.18
CA MET A 462 -23.41 16.54 5.97
C MET A 462 -23.72 15.76 4.69
N ILE A 463 -23.22 14.52 4.57
CA ILE A 463 -23.46 13.63 3.43
C ILE A 463 -24.95 13.24 3.38
N VAL A 464 -25.52 12.81 4.50
CA VAL A 464 -26.94 12.41 4.53
C VAL A 464 -27.88 13.58 4.36
N GLU A 465 -27.54 14.77 4.86
CA GLU A 465 -28.28 15.99 4.57
C GLU A 465 -28.22 16.35 3.08
N THR A 466 -27.06 16.19 2.44
CA THR A 466 -26.90 16.43 1.00
C THR A 466 -27.78 15.48 0.18
N LEU A 467 -27.82 14.20 0.54
CA LEU A 467 -28.66 13.20 -0.12
C LEU A 467 -30.16 13.49 0.10
N LYS A 468 -30.58 13.76 1.35
CA LYS A 468 -31.94 14.19 1.69
C LYS A 468 -32.38 15.37 0.83
N ASN A 469 -31.57 16.45 0.82
CA ASN A 469 -31.90 17.66 0.07
C ASN A 469 -32.04 17.39 -1.43
N SER A 470 -31.18 16.54 -1.99
CA SER A 470 -31.24 16.14 -3.40
C SER A 470 -32.55 15.42 -3.71
N ILE A 471 -32.92 14.42 -2.91
CA ILE A 471 -34.16 13.64 -3.07
C ILE A 471 -35.41 14.52 -2.90
N GLU A 472 -35.49 15.30 -1.82
CA GLU A 472 -36.68 16.12 -1.52
C GLU A 472 -36.85 17.29 -2.51
N SER A 473 -35.79 17.69 -3.22
CA SER A 473 -35.87 18.68 -4.29
C SER A 473 -36.59 18.16 -5.55
N ILE A 474 -36.65 16.83 -5.74
CA ILE A 474 -37.26 16.21 -6.93
C ILE A 474 -38.78 16.24 -6.84
N ASN A 475 -39.34 15.97 -5.66
CA ASN A 475 -40.78 15.92 -5.42
C ASN A 475 -41.10 16.30 -3.97
N THR A 476 -42.04 17.21 -3.77
CA THR A 476 -42.43 17.73 -2.44
C THR A 476 -43.06 16.69 -1.52
N ASN A 477 -43.50 15.55 -2.06
CA ASN A 477 -44.07 14.45 -1.30
C ASN A 477 -42.99 13.43 -0.85
N PHE A 478 -41.73 13.62 -1.22
CA PHE A 478 -40.64 12.77 -0.75
C PHE A 478 -40.12 13.32 0.57
N HIS A 479 -40.02 12.45 1.57
CA HIS A 479 -39.55 12.80 2.90
C HIS A 479 -38.52 11.77 3.39
N VAL A 480 -37.29 12.24 3.63
CA VAL A 480 -36.21 11.44 4.22
C VAL A 480 -35.87 12.03 5.58
N ASN A 481 -36.20 11.32 6.66
CA ASN A 481 -35.74 11.72 7.99
C ASN A 481 -34.29 11.27 8.20
N ILE A 482 -33.55 11.97 9.06
CA ILE A 482 -32.18 11.62 9.40
C ILE A 482 -32.12 11.24 10.87
N GLN A 483 -31.54 10.08 11.18
CA GLN A 483 -31.41 9.63 12.56
C GLN A 483 -30.01 9.02 12.82
N PRO A 484 -29.22 9.58 13.76
CA PRO A 484 -28.01 8.91 14.23
C PRO A 484 -28.38 7.70 15.09
N LEU A 485 -27.71 6.57 14.85
CA LEU A 485 -27.81 5.38 15.69
C LEU A 485 -26.47 4.94 16.24
N TYR A 486 -26.54 4.40 17.45
CA TYR A 486 -25.39 3.83 18.13
C TYR A 486 -25.20 2.36 17.82
N TRP A 487 -26.27 1.62 18.05
CA TRP A 487 -26.36 0.19 17.91
C TRP A 487 -27.00 -0.13 16.57
N TRP A 488 -26.43 -1.10 15.89
CA TRP A 488 -26.82 -1.45 14.54
C TRP A 488 -27.85 -2.57 14.57
N TYR A 489 -29.09 -2.26 14.19
CA TYR A 489 -30.18 -3.24 14.09
C TYR A 489 -30.48 -3.50 12.61
N ARG A 490 -29.62 -4.30 11.95
CA ARG A 490 -29.60 -4.48 10.49
C ARG A 490 -31.00 -4.72 9.88
N ASN A 491 -31.77 -5.66 10.44
CA ASN A 491 -33.09 -6.02 9.89
C ASN A 491 -34.16 -4.92 10.01
N LEU A 492 -34.02 -3.97 10.95
CA LEU A 492 -34.96 -2.86 11.10
C LEU A 492 -34.62 -1.68 10.18
N ILE A 493 -33.34 -1.45 9.90
CA ILE A 493 -32.90 -0.24 9.21
C ILE A 493 -33.17 -0.39 7.71
N ALA A 494 -33.96 0.53 7.15
CA ALA A 494 -34.31 0.53 5.73
C ALA A 494 -33.18 1.03 4.83
N LEU A 495 -32.56 2.14 5.24
CA LEU A 495 -31.55 2.88 4.49
C LEU A 495 -30.48 3.37 5.46
N SER A 496 -29.21 3.06 5.19
CA SER A 496 -28.12 3.50 6.06
C SER A 496 -26.90 3.99 5.30
N ILE A 497 -26.08 4.81 5.96
CA ILE A 497 -24.67 4.96 5.58
C ILE A 497 -23.75 4.32 6.64
N GLU A 498 -22.82 3.51 6.17
CA GLU A 498 -21.87 2.75 6.99
C GLU A 498 -20.46 2.93 6.46
N GLY A 499 -19.53 3.20 7.38
CA GLY A 499 -18.10 3.22 7.07
C GLY A 499 -17.50 1.87 7.42
N GLU A 500 -16.67 1.34 6.54
CA GLU A 500 -16.01 0.05 6.71
C GLU A 500 -14.51 0.22 6.43
N ARG A 501 -13.69 -0.34 7.32
CA ARG A 501 -12.28 -0.58 7.06
C ARG A 501 -12.16 -1.99 6.52
N LEU A 502 -11.52 -2.12 5.36
CA LEU A 502 -11.43 -3.35 4.62
C LEU A 502 -10.13 -4.08 4.95
N GLU A 503 -10.25 -5.40 5.01
CA GLU A 503 -9.10 -6.28 4.88
C GLU A 503 -8.62 -6.31 3.42
N THR A 504 -7.42 -6.82 3.22
CA THR A 504 -6.69 -6.73 1.94
C THR A 504 -7.13 -7.67 0.84
N ASP A 505 -8.00 -8.63 1.17
CA ASP A 505 -8.55 -9.60 0.23
C ASP A 505 -10.06 -9.39 0.09
N PRO A 506 -10.59 -9.30 -1.15
CA PRO A 506 -12.01 -9.03 -1.36
C PRO A 506 -12.96 -10.15 -0.93
N GLY A 507 -12.44 -11.35 -0.68
CA GLY A 507 -13.18 -12.43 -0.03
C GLY A 507 -13.55 -12.14 1.42
N LEU A 508 -12.83 -11.20 2.05
CA LEU A 508 -13.08 -10.75 3.41
C LEU A 508 -14.02 -9.54 3.46
N ILE A 509 -14.43 -9.03 2.29
CA ILE A 509 -15.35 -7.89 2.21
C ILE A 509 -16.77 -8.41 2.34
N TYR A 510 -17.51 -7.84 3.29
CA TYR A 510 -18.95 -8.01 3.33
C TYR A 510 -19.56 -7.25 2.14
N PHE A 511 -19.99 -7.93 1.10
CA PHE A 511 -20.81 -7.29 0.07
C PHE A 511 -22.19 -7.00 0.67
N PRO A 512 -22.57 -5.74 0.97
CA PRO A 512 -23.85 -5.49 1.59
C PRO A 512 -24.98 -5.80 0.61
N HIS A 513 -25.78 -6.81 0.94
CA HIS A 513 -26.93 -7.25 0.14
C HIS A 513 -28.07 -7.71 1.08
N GLN A 514 -28.28 -7.01 2.19
CA GLN A 514 -29.23 -7.42 3.24
C GLN A 514 -30.64 -7.65 2.67
N GLY A 515 -31.11 -8.89 2.75
CA GLY A 515 -32.42 -9.29 2.22
C GLY A 515 -32.47 -9.45 0.69
N TYR A 516 -31.37 -9.21 -0.03
CA TYR A 516 -31.27 -9.50 -1.46
C TYR A 516 -31.13 -11.01 -1.65
N VAL A 517 -31.87 -11.57 -2.61
CA VAL A 517 -31.85 -13.01 -2.88
C VAL A 517 -31.61 -13.21 -4.37
N ASP A 518 -30.37 -13.56 -4.72
CA ASP A 518 -30.00 -14.00 -6.06
C ASP A 518 -29.00 -15.16 -5.94
N THR A 519 -29.47 -16.37 -6.28
CA THR A 519 -28.67 -17.59 -6.18
C THR A 519 -27.40 -17.54 -7.02
N SER A 520 -27.38 -16.77 -8.12
CA SER A 520 -26.18 -16.62 -8.97
C SER A 520 -25.14 -15.70 -8.34
N TYR A 521 -25.57 -14.65 -7.65
CA TYR A 521 -24.71 -13.75 -6.90
C TYR A 521 -24.08 -14.46 -5.69
N ASP A 522 -24.90 -15.17 -4.91
CA ASP A 522 -24.43 -15.93 -3.75
C ASP A 522 -23.42 -17.02 -4.16
N SER A 523 -23.69 -17.70 -5.29
CA SER A 523 -22.77 -18.69 -5.86
C SER A 523 -21.43 -18.08 -6.28
N LEU A 524 -21.41 -16.82 -6.75
CA LEU A 524 -20.17 -16.13 -7.12
C LEU A 524 -19.38 -15.70 -5.88
N ILE A 525 -20.04 -15.26 -4.80
CA ILE A 525 -19.38 -14.99 -3.52
C ILE A 525 -18.71 -16.27 -3.00
N GLU A 526 -19.46 -17.37 -2.97
CA GLU A 526 -18.95 -18.68 -2.56
C GLU A 526 -17.79 -19.13 -3.45
N ALA A 527 -17.93 -19.00 -4.78
CA ALA A 527 -16.86 -19.35 -5.72
C ALA A 527 -15.61 -18.48 -5.49
N GLY A 528 -15.76 -17.18 -5.25
CA GLY A 528 -14.66 -16.28 -4.93
C GLY A 528 -13.90 -16.69 -3.67
N MET A 529 -14.61 -17.25 -2.68
CA MET A 529 -14.03 -17.78 -1.44
C MET A 529 -13.44 -19.18 -1.56
N ASN A 530 -13.76 -19.93 -2.61
CA ASN A 530 -13.29 -21.31 -2.79
C ASN A 530 -12.35 -21.51 -4.00
N THR A 531 -12.02 -20.44 -4.72
CA THR A 531 -11.14 -20.50 -5.90
C THR A 531 -9.72 -20.05 -5.55
N VAL A 532 -8.75 -20.95 -5.68
CA VAL A 532 -7.33 -20.67 -5.40
C VAL A 532 -6.62 -20.05 -6.61
N ASP A 533 -7.06 -20.33 -7.84
CA ASP A 533 -6.46 -19.75 -9.04
C ASP A 533 -6.75 -18.25 -9.13
N SER A 534 -5.70 -17.43 -9.12
CA SER A 534 -5.82 -15.98 -9.05
C SER A 534 -6.55 -15.36 -10.25
N ALA A 535 -6.37 -15.92 -11.45
CA ALA A 535 -7.00 -15.38 -12.66
C ALA A 535 -8.49 -15.71 -12.72
N GLU A 536 -8.88 -16.92 -12.34
CA GLU A 536 -10.28 -17.31 -12.20
C GLU A 536 -10.97 -16.50 -11.10
N ARG A 537 -10.30 -16.32 -9.95
CA ARG A 537 -10.80 -15.52 -8.83
C ARG A 537 -10.99 -14.05 -9.21
N GLN A 538 -10.07 -13.46 -9.99
CA GLN A 538 -10.22 -12.13 -10.55
C GLN A 538 -11.47 -12.00 -11.42
N ALA A 539 -11.72 -12.96 -12.31
CA ALA A 539 -12.89 -12.95 -13.18
C ALA A 539 -14.20 -13.00 -12.38
N ILE A 540 -14.23 -13.81 -11.30
CA ILE A 540 -15.37 -13.87 -10.37
C ILE A 540 -15.60 -12.51 -9.70
N TYR A 541 -14.56 -11.87 -9.13
CA TYR A 541 -14.72 -10.57 -8.47
C TYR A 541 -15.06 -9.44 -9.44
N TYR A 542 -14.62 -9.51 -10.70
CA TYR A 542 -15.03 -8.53 -11.71
C TYR A 542 -16.52 -8.67 -12.03
N GLU A 543 -17.04 -9.89 -12.09
CA GLU A 543 -18.46 -10.14 -12.29
C GLU A 543 -19.30 -9.71 -11.07
N LEU A 544 -18.82 -9.97 -9.85
CA LEU A 544 -19.47 -9.47 -8.62
C LEU A 544 -19.58 -7.94 -8.62
N GLN A 545 -18.52 -7.22 -9.01
CA GLN A 545 -18.54 -5.76 -9.11
C GLN A 545 -19.52 -5.27 -10.18
N ARG A 546 -19.61 -5.98 -11.31
CA ARG A 546 -20.58 -5.67 -12.38
C ARG A 546 -22.02 -5.83 -11.88
N ILE A 547 -22.35 -6.96 -11.26
CA ILE A 547 -23.68 -7.22 -10.69
C ILE A 547 -24.02 -6.18 -9.61
N TYR A 548 -23.08 -5.92 -8.70
CA TYR A 548 -23.26 -4.93 -7.64
C TYR A 548 -23.65 -3.55 -8.19
N HIS A 549 -23.02 -3.12 -9.30
CA HIS A 549 -23.36 -1.88 -9.98
C HIS A 549 -24.72 -1.93 -10.70
N GLU A 550 -24.96 -2.96 -11.50
CA GLU A 550 -26.17 -3.07 -12.34
C GLU A 550 -27.45 -3.22 -11.51
N ASP A 551 -27.37 -4.00 -10.43
CA ASP A 551 -28.48 -4.28 -9.51
C ASP A 551 -28.55 -3.28 -8.35
N VAL A 552 -27.55 -2.41 -8.20
CA VAL A 552 -27.50 -1.35 -7.17
C VAL A 552 -27.68 -1.93 -5.76
N LEU A 553 -26.89 -2.95 -5.43
CA LEU A 553 -27.00 -3.64 -4.13
C LEU A 553 -26.66 -2.73 -2.95
N GLY A 554 -25.76 -1.78 -3.20
CA GLY A 554 -25.49 -0.60 -2.39
C GLY A 554 -24.75 0.42 -3.24
N ILE A 555 -24.36 1.55 -2.66
CA ILE A 555 -23.65 2.61 -3.38
C ILE A 555 -22.45 3.09 -2.56
N PRO A 556 -21.22 2.73 -2.94
CA PRO A 556 -20.00 3.31 -2.39
C PRO A 556 -20.02 4.83 -2.63
N LEU A 557 -20.09 5.58 -1.54
CA LEU A 557 -20.19 7.03 -1.58
C LEU A 557 -18.82 7.67 -1.72
N VAL A 558 -17.86 7.21 -0.93
CA VAL A 558 -16.55 7.85 -0.81
C VAL A 558 -15.51 6.92 -0.23
N GLN A 559 -14.32 6.89 -0.84
CA GLN A 559 -13.08 6.33 -0.28
C GLN A 559 -12.20 7.52 0.14
N PRO A 560 -11.93 7.72 1.43
CA PRO A 560 -11.03 8.76 1.89
C PRO A 560 -9.62 8.61 1.32
N LEU A 561 -8.95 9.75 1.14
CA LEU A 561 -7.53 9.79 0.82
C LEU A 561 -6.78 10.32 2.03
N THR A 562 -5.61 9.74 2.29
CA THR A 562 -4.71 10.18 3.36
C THR A 562 -3.45 10.84 2.81
N ARG A 563 -2.64 11.37 3.71
CA ARG A 563 -1.36 12.03 3.44
C ARG A 563 -0.29 11.48 4.37
N HIS A 564 0.96 11.48 3.89
CA HIS A 564 2.13 11.13 4.70
C HIS A 564 3.06 12.34 4.80
N TYR A 565 3.50 12.65 6.02
CA TYR A 565 4.34 13.81 6.33
C TYR A 565 5.65 13.37 6.94
N GLN A 566 6.75 13.78 6.32
CA GLN A 566 8.10 13.50 6.81
C GLN A 566 9.03 14.67 6.55
N ARG A 567 10.12 14.75 7.31
CA ARG A 567 11.22 15.66 7.01
C ARG A 567 11.88 15.30 5.68
N ASP A 568 12.40 16.29 4.97
CA ASP A 568 12.99 16.09 3.64
C ASP A 568 14.26 15.23 3.63
N TRP A 569 14.90 15.07 4.78
CA TRP A 569 16.02 14.15 5.00
C TRP A 569 15.60 12.69 5.22
N VAL A 570 14.31 12.38 5.31
CA VAL A 570 13.83 10.99 5.43
C VAL A 570 13.71 10.35 4.05
N TRP A 571 14.23 9.13 3.92
CA TRP A 571 14.20 8.36 2.67
C TRP A 571 13.85 6.88 2.92
N GLY A 572 13.41 6.20 1.86
CA GLY A 572 13.07 4.77 1.88
C GLY A 572 11.61 4.44 2.20
N TRP A 573 10.82 5.44 2.62
CA TRP A 573 9.37 5.26 2.84
C TRP A 573 8.64 4.95 1.52
N TYR A 574 7.64 4.08 1.62
CA TYR A 574 6.70 3.76 0.56
C TYR A 574 5.29 3.62 1.12
N TYR A 575 4.29 3.81 0.25
CA TYR A 575 2.90 3.66 0.63
C TYR A 575 2.41 2.23 0.40
N ASN A 576 1.94 1.58 1.46
CA ASN A 576 1.13 0.39 1.38
C ASN A 576 -0.08 0.61 2.30
N PRO A 577 -1.32 0.51 1.80
CA PRO A 577 -2.51 0.83 2.59
C PRO A 577 -2.87 -0.26 3.62
N ALA A 578 -2.16 -1.38 3.61
CA ALA A 578 -2.33 -2.54 4.48
C ALA A 578 -1.16 -2.81 5.43
N ALA A 579 -0.03 -2.11 5.29
CA ALA A 579 1.17 -2.34 6.08
C ALA A 579 1.59 -1.05 6.81
N GLY A 580 2.14 -1.22 8.01
CA GLY A 580 2.78 -0.13 8.74
C GLY A 580 4.08 0.34 8.08
N MET A 581 4.70 1.38 8.64
CA MET A 581 6.02 1.82 8.19
C MET A 581 7.08 0.76 8.49
N ASN A 582 7.82 0.37 7.46
CA ASN A 582 8.95 -0.53 7.56
C ASN A 582 10.25 0.28 7.77
N PHE A 583 10.66 0.47 9.03
CA PHE A 583 11.84 1.27 9.36
C PHE A 583 13.16 0.61 8.95
N TYR A 584 13.16 -0.69 8.62
CA TYR A 584 14.35 -1.38 8.13
C TYR A 584 14.81 -0.84 6.77
N GLU A 585 13.87 -0.49 5.90
CA GLU A 585 14.17 0.05 4.56
C GLU A 585 14.43 1.56 4.56
N MET A 586 14.23 2.22 5.72
CA MET A 586 14.31 3.68 5.85
C MET A 586 15.68 4.17 6.35
N LEU A 587 16.00 5.43 6.06
CA LEU A 587 17.16 6.13 6.61
C LEU A 587 16.93 7.63 6.73
N LYS A 588 17.84 8.31 7.44
CA LYS A 588 17.98 9.76 7.42
C LYS A 588 19.27 10.13 6.69
N GLY A 589 19.21 11.06 5.76
CA GLY A 589 20.35 11.40 4.92
C GLY A 589 20.04 12.42 3.85
N THR A 590 21.09 12.80 3.13
CA THR A 590 20.98 13.57 1.89
C THR A 590 20.44 12.70 0.76
N TYR A 591 20.01 13.32 -0.34
CA TYR A 591 19.65 12.58 -1.56
C TYR A 591 20.80 11.67 -2.04
N MET A 592 22.06 12.07 -1.83
CA MET A 592 23.22 11.24 -2.17
C MET A 592 23.35 10.03 -1.24
N ASP A 593 23.01 10.16 0.04
CA ASP A 593 22.99 9.03 0.98
C ASP A 593 21.87 8.04 0.60
N ALA A 594 20.72 8.54 0.17
CA ALA A 594 19.65 7.72 -0.39
C ALA A 594 20.05 7.05 -1.71
N ALA A 595 20.76 7.75 -2.59
CA ALA A 595 21.23 7.16 -3.84
C ALA A 595 22.29 6.07 -3.60
N ARG A 596 23.26 6.34 -2.72
CA ARG A 596 24.25 5.34 -2.29
C ARG A 596 23.60 4.17 -1.56
N ASN A 597 22.49 4.39 -0.86
CA ASN A 597 21.70 3.31 -0.28
C ASN A 597 21.24 2.34 -1.37
N ILE A 598 20.51 2.88 -2.36
CA ILE A 598 19.96 2.07 -3.44
C ILE A 598 21.10 1.38 -4.19
N ILE A 599 22.20 2.08 -4.47
CA ILE A 599 23.39 1.49 -5.09
C ILE A 599 23.96 0.36 -4.24
N ALA A 600 24.18 0.56 -2.94
CA ALA A 600 24.72 -0.48 -2.06
C ALA A 600 23.78 -1.67 -1.93
N HIS A 601 22.46 -1.45 -1.93
CA HIS A 601 21.46 -2.53 -1.94
C HIS A 601 21.53 -3.33 -3.24
N VAL A 602 21.57 -2.65 -4.39
CA VAL A 602 21.76 -3.27 -5.71
C VAL A 602 23.12 -3.99 -5.80
N GLU A 603 24.20 -3.39 -5.30
CA GLU A 603 25.53 -4.00 -5.25
C GLU A 603 25.55 -5.22 -4.35
N ASN A 604 24.86 -5.21 -3.21
CA ASN A 604 24.73 -6.37 -2.33
C ASN A 604 23.98 -7.50 -3.04
N LEU A 605 22.85 -7.19 -3.70
CA LEU A 605 22.11 -8.12 -4.55
C LEU A 605 22.98 -8.68 -5.71
N VAL A 606 23.82 -7.83 -6.33
CA VAL A 606 24.71 -8.21 -7.45
C VAL A 606 25.92 -9.03 -6.98
N ASN A 607 26.56 -8.64 -5.88
CA ASN A 607 27.78 -9.25 -5.35
C ASN A 607 27.51 -10.59 -4.66
N ASN A 608 26.31 -10.80 -4.13
CA ASN A 608 25.90 -12.09 -3.56
C ASN A 608 25.41 -13.12 -4.62
N GLY A 609 25.50 -12.81 -5.92
CA GLY A 609 25.68 -13.82 -6.97
C GLY A 609 24.59 -13.89 -8.06
N ILE A 610 24.89 -13.33 -9.24
CA ILE A 610 24.08 -13.49 -10.46
C ILE A 610 24.81 -14.41 -11.46
N MET A 611 24.23 -15.59 -11.76
CA MET A 611 24.46 -16.33 -13.02
C MET A 611 23.16 -17.06 -13.42
N LEU A 612 22.82 -17.01 -14.71
CA LEU A 612 21.52 -17.41 -15.29
C LEU A 612 21.22 -18.92 -15.33
N SER A 613 19.93 -19.28 -15.33
CA SER A 613 19.40 -20.51 -15.96
C SER A 613 18.31 -20.18 -16.99
N ASP A 614 18.06 -21.11 -17.93
CA ASP A 614 17.35 -20.91 -19.22
C ASP A 614 15.80 -20.81 -19.15
N ALA A 615 15.20 -20.62 -17.98
CA ALA A 615 13.75 -20.52 -17.80
C ALA A 615 13.38 -19.20 -17.12
N GLY A 616 12.66 -18.34 -17.83
CA GLY A 616 12.53 -16.89 -17.56
C GLY A 616 11.87 -16.41 -16.26
N ASP A 617 11.65 -17.26 -15.25
CA ASP A 617 10.88 -16.91 -14.05
C ASP A 617 11.63 -17.17 -12.72
N SER A 618 12.86 -17.70 -12.74
CA SER A 618 13.71 -17.79 -11.54
C SER A 618 15.22 -17.76 -11.86
N LEU A 619 16.03 -17.21 -10.95
CA LEU A 619 17.49 -17.28 -11.03
C LEU A 619 17.99 -18.45 -10.18
N THR A 620 18.73 -19.38 -10.77
CA THR A 620 19.35 -20.50 -10.04
C THR A 620 20.85 -20.24 -9.86
N TYR A 621 21.37 -20.26 -8.63
CA TYR A 621 22.81 -20.13 -8.38
C TYR A 621 23.41 -21.33 -7.64
N LYS A 622 24.73 -21.48 -7.76
CA LYS A 622 25.49 -22.59 -7.19
C LYS A 622 26.55 -22.07 -6.20
N LEU A 623 26.40 -22.40 -4.92
CA LEU A 623 27.42 -22.18 -3.90
C LEU A 623 28.02 -23.55 -3.52
N GLY A 624 29.24 -23.84 -3.98
CA GLY A 624 29.84 -25.16 -3.80
C GLY A 624 29.08 -26.28 -4.54
N SER A 625 28.53 -27.27 -3.81
CA SER A 625 27.75 -28.39 -4.37
C SER A 625 26.24 -28.19 -4.36
N SER A 626 25.73 -27.13 -3.74
CA SER A 626 24.29 -26.89 -3.53
C SER A 626 23.72 -25.90 -4.54
N ILE A 627 22.43 -26.05 -4.88
CA ILE A 627 21.68 -25.22 -5.83
C ILE A 627 20.62 -24.42 -5.04
N TYR A 628 20.56 -23.11 -5.25
CA TYR A 628 19.62 -22.18 -4.58
C TYR A 628 18.83 -21.35 -5.62
N LEU A 629 17.60 -20.99 -5.29
CA LEU A 629 16.70 -20.14 -6.10
C LEU A 629 16.68 -18.71 -5.53
N MET A 630 16.77 -17.69 -6.39
CA MET A 630 16.63 -16.27 -6.02
C MET A 630 15.42 -15.63 -6.72
N ASP A 631 14.66 -14.86 -5.95
CA ASP A 631 13.42 -14.18 -6.37
C ASP A 631 13.70 -12.83 -7.07
N MET A 632 13.03 -12.61 -8.21
CA MET A 632 13.08 -11.37 -9.01
C MET A 632 12.36 -10.18 -8.34
N GLY A 633 11.59 -10.42 -7.28
CA GLY A 633 10.89 -9.39 -6.49
C GLY A 633 11.81 -8.33 -5.91
N ASP A 634 12.90 -8.73 -5.23
CA ASP A 634 13.81 -7.79 -4.56
C ASP A 634 14.56 -6.87 -5.55
N LEU A 635 14.91 -7.39 -6.73
CA LEU A 635 15.53 -6.59 -7.79
C LEU A 635 14.54 -5.61 -8.43
N LEU A 636 13.27 -6.01 -8.58
CA LEU A 636 12.20 -5.12 -9.03
C LEU A 636 11.94 -4.01 -8.00
N GLY A 637 11.90 -4.38 -6.71
CA GLY A 637 11.76 -3.45 -5.60
C GLY A 637 12.89 -2.43 -5.57
N ALA A 638 14.15 -2.87 -5.75
CA ALA A 638 15.30 -1.97 -5.86
C ALA A 638 15.21 -1.04 -7.09
N ALA A 639 14.75 -1.55 -8.24
CA ALA A 639 14.54 -0.73 -9.44
C ALA A 639 13.37 0.25 -9.30
N GLN A 640 12.31 -0.13 -8.58
CA GLN A 640 11.20 0.75 -8.22
C GLN A 640 11.65 1.82 -7.23
N GLN A 641 12.42 1.47 -6.20
CA GLN A 641 13.06 2.45 -5.32
C GLN A 641 13.91 3.44 -6.11
N LEU A 642 14.67 2.97 -7.11
CA LEU A 642 15.44 3.85 -7.98
C LEU A 642 14.56 4.75 -8.85
N ASN A 643 13.45 4.25 -9.39
CA ASN A 643 12.50 5.07 -10.15
C ASN A 643 11.79 6.10 -9.27
N VAL A 644 11.32 5.71 -8.09
CA VAL A 644 10.73 6.61 -7.09
C VAL A 644 11.75 7.66 -6.67
N PHE A 645 13.01 7.25 -6.44
CA PHE A 645 14.11 8.18 -6.15
C PHE A 645 14.36 9.13 -7.33
N ILE A 646 14.36 8.66 -8.57
CA ILE A 646 14.52 9.50 -9.76
C ILE A 646 13.35 10.48 -9.90
N GLU A 647 12.11 10.05 -9.68
CA GLU A 647 10.93 10.93 -9.69
C GLU A 647 11.02 11.99 -8.59
N GLN A 648 11.40 11.59 -7.37
CA GLN A 648 11.61 12.48 -6.24
C GLN A 648 12.73 13.50 -6.51
N VAL A 649 13.86 13.07 -7.09
CA VAL A 649 14.97 13.95 -7.46
C VAL A 649 14.63 14.84 -8.65
N SER A 650 13.85 14.36 -9.61
CA SER A 650 13.42 15.12 -10.80
C SER A 650 12.44 16.24 -10.45
N ALA A 651 11.74 16.12 -9.32
CA ALA A 651 10.87 17.15 -8.77
C ALA A 651 11.64 18.23 -7.99
N LEU A 652 12.92 18.02 -7.66
CA LEU A 652 13.77 19.00 -6.98
C LEU A 652 14.28 20.05 -7.97
N ASP A 653 14.10 21.34 -7.66
CA ASP A 653 14.67 22.46 -8.43
C ASP A 653 16.16 22.62 -8.06
N LEU A 654 16.99 21.67 -8.50
CA LEU A 654 18.39 21.55 -8.08
C LEU A 654 19.27 22.68 -8.69
N PRO A 655 20.13 23.34 -7.88
CA PRO A 655 21.07 24.31 -8.41
C PRO A 655 22.11 23.67 -9.35
N VAL A 656 22.51 24.41 -10.40
CA VAL A 656 23.48 23.99 -11.43
C VAL A 656 24.83 23.52 -10.86
N SER A 657 25.17 23.89 -9.62
CA SER A 657 26.39 23.47 -8.92
C SER A 657 26.44 21.98 -8.57
N ASN A 658 25.30 21.27 -8.58
CA ASN A 658 25.23 19.84 -8.23
C ASN A 658 25.36 18.93 -9.47
N GLY A 659 25.60 19.51 -10.66
CA GLY A 659 25.69 18.76 -11.92
C GLY A 659 26.83 17.74 -11.95
N ASP A 660 27.97 18.04 -11.33
CA ASP A 660 29.11 17.12 -11.27
C ASP A 660 28.85 15.92 -10.34
N GLU A 661 28.09 16.12 -9.25
CA GLU A 661 27.67 15.05 -8.32
C GLU A 661 26.62 14.13 -8.95
N LEU A 662 25.65 14.69 -9.68
CA LEU A 662 24.67 13.90 -10.44
C LEU A 662 25.31 13.10 -11.57
N ILE A 663 26.35 13.65 -12.23
CA ILE A 663 27.12 12.93 -13.23
C ILE A 663 27.93 11.79 -12.60
N ALA A 664 28.56 12.02 -11.44
CA ALA A 664 29.28 10.99 -10.71
C ALA A 664 28.34 9.86 -10.25
N LEU A 665 27.17 10.20 -9.72
CA LEU A 665 26.14 9.22 -9.33
C LEU A 665 25.63 8.42 -10.53
N ALA A 666 25.35 9.07 -11.65
CA ALA A 666 24.96 8.39 -12.88
C ALA A 666 26.06 7.46 -13.40
N GLN A 667 27.34 7.83 -13.24
CA GLN A 667 28.48 6.99 -13.59
C GLN A 667 28.61 5.78 -12.66
N GLU A 668 28.40 5.95 -11.35
CA GLU A 668 28.37 4.84 -10.38
C GLU A 668 27.23 3.86 -10.69
N ILE A 669 26.01 4.36 -10.93
CA ILE A 669 24.86 3.53 -11.34
C ILE A 669 25.18 2.79 -12.65
N LEU A 670 25.72 3.47 -13.66
CA LEU A 670 26.12 2.85 -14.92
C LEU A 670 27.23 1.82 -14.73
N GLU A 671 28.16 2.04 -13.81
CA GLU A 671 29.24 1.11 -13.51
C GLU A 671 28.69 -0.16 -12.84
N VAL A 672 27.80 -0.02 -11.86
CA VAL A 672 27.12 -1.15 -11.20
C VAL A 672 26.27 -1.94 -12.20
N LEU A 673 25.48 -1.25 -13.03
CA LEU A 673 24.68 -1.89 -14.09
C LEU A 673 25.55 -2.52 -15.19
N SER A 674 26.75 -1.99 -15.45
CA SER A 674 27.67 -2.56 -16.44
C SER A 674 28.34 -3.85 -15.97
N LYS A 675 28.35 -4.08 -14.64
CA LYS A 675 28.82 -5.32 -14.01
C LYS A 675 27.73 -6.40 -14.02
N THR A 676 26.49 -6.05 -14.38
CA THR A 676 25.37 -6.98 -14.57
C THR A 676 25.49 -7.69 -15.92
N PRO A 677 25.37 -9.03 -16.01
CA PRO A 677 25.48 -9.76 -17.28
C PRO A 677 24.52 -9.25 -18.38
N VAL A 678 25.05 -9.05 -19.59
CA VAL A 678 24.38 -8.47 -20.78
C VAL A 678 23.05 -9.15 -21.17
N SER A 679 22.85 -10.40 -20.76
CA SER A 679 21.61 -11.16 -20.96
C SER A 679 20.42 -10.65 -20.13
N ILE A 680 20.66 -10.00 -18.98
CA ILE A 680 19.63 -9.34 -18.17
C ILE A 680 19.15 -8.04 -18.85
N LEU A 681 20.03 -7.34 -19.55
CA LEU A 681 19.66 -6.17 -20.38
C LEU A 681 18.76 -6.54 -21.56
N MET A 682 18.84 -7.79 -22.07
CA MET A 682 18.05 -8.24 -23.21
C MET A 682 16.63 -8.67 -22.83
N ALA A 683 16.40 -9.19 -21.62
CA ALA A 683 15.10 -9.71 -21.21
C ALA A 683 13.99 -8.64 -21.07
N ARG A 684 14.34 -7.35 -20.98
CA ARG A 684 13.38 -6.23 -20.94
C ARG A 684 13.86 -4.97 -21.66
N ALA A 685 14.34 -5.13 -22.90
CA ALA A 685 14.77 -4.03 -23.77
C ALA A 685 13.66 -3.02 -24.19
N PHE A 686 12.51 -2.98 -23.49
CA PHE A 686 11.43 -2.02 -23.72
C PHE A 686 11.32 -0.98 -22.59
N SER A 687 11.52 -1.38 -21.34
CA SER A 687 11.50 -0.51 -20.16
C SER A 687 12.84 0.20 -19.95
N LEU A 688 13.94 -0.51 -20.21
CA LEU A 688 15.29 0.05 -20.11
C LEU A 688 15.61 1.04 -21.23
N SER A 689 15.00 0.90 -22.41
CA SER A 689 15.11 1.88 -23.49
C SER A 689 14.43 3.20 -23.13
N VAL A 690 13.31 3.18 -22.39
CA VAL A 690 12.66 4.39 -21.87
C VAL A 690 13.52 5.02 -20.77
N PHE A 691 14.13 4.20 -19.90
CA PHE A 691 15.07 4.63 -18.87
C PHE A 691 16.33 5.29 -19.47
N VAL A 692 17.02 4.64 -20.40
CA VAL A 692 18.21 5.18 -21.09
C VAL A 692 17.85 6.40 -21.93
N LEU A 693 16.66 6.44 -22.55
CA LEU A 693 16.18 7.63 -23.26
C LEU A 693 15.83 8.77 -22.31
N ALA A 694 15.23 8.50 -21.15
CA ALA A 694 14.87 9.52 -20.15
C ALA A 694 16.12 10.10 -19.48
N THR A 695 17.06 9.24 -19.04
CA THR A 695 18.36 9.66 -18.51
C THR A 695 19.18 10.36 -19.59
N GLY A 696 19.15 9.87 -20.84
CA GLY A 696 19.80 10.52 -21.98
C GLY A 696 19.19 11.88 -22.34
N LEU A 697 17.86 12.03 -22.27
CA LEU A 697 17.15 13.31 -22.46
C LEU A 697 17.40 14.27 -21.30
N PHE A 698 17.48 13.76 -20.06
CA PHE A 698 17.81 14.53 -18.87
C PHE A 698 19.24 15.09 -18.96
N ILE A 699 20.21 14.24 -19.29
CA ILE A 699 21.61 14.62 -19.57
C ILE A 699 21.70 15.61 -20.73
N ALA A 700 20.98 15.38 -21.83
CA ALA A 700 20.97 16.28 -22.98
C ALA A 700 20.32 17.62 -22.66
N THR A 701 19.28 17.65 -21.82
CA THR A 701 18.59 18.87 -21.40
C THR A 701 19.46 19.70 -20.46
N ILE A 702 20.15 19.06 -19.52
CA ILE A 702 21.15 19.70 -18.65
C ILE A 702 22.33 20.24 -19.48
N ALA A 703 22.85 19.45 -20.43
CA ALA A 703 23.91 19.89 -21.33
C ALA A 703 23.49 21.07 -22.24
N LEU A 704 22.22 21.10 -22.68
CA LEU A 704 21.62 22.19 -23.45
C LEU A 704 21.38 23.45 -22.61
N LEU A 705 21.06 23.30 -21.32
CA LEU A 705 20.91 24.41 -20.37
C LEU A 705 22.28 25.02 -19.99
N MET A 706 23.34 24.20 -20.00
CA MET A 706 24.70 24.61 -19.65
C MET A 706 25.49 25.29 -20.79
N ASP A 707 25.24 24.99 -22.07
CA ASP A 707 26.02 25.55 -23.20
C ASP A 707 25.23 26.57 -24.06
N ARG A 708 25.03 27.79 -23.53
CA ARG A 708 24.49 28.94 -24.30
C ARG A 708 25.43 29.46 -25.41
N ARG A 709 26.65 28.94 -25.57
CA ARG A 709 27.66 29.54 -26.48
C ARG A 709 27.83 28.81 -27.82
N LYS A 710 27.22 27.65 -28.05
CA LYS A 710 27.37 26.87 -29.31
C LYS A 710 26.13 26.76 -30.20
N GLU A 711 25.04 27.46 -29.87
CA GLU A 711 23.81 27.49 -30.70
C GLU A 711 24.05 27.97 -32.15
N ARG A 712 25.09 28.78 -32.39
CA ARG A 712 25.44 29.31 -33.72
C ARG A 712 26.18 28.33 -34.64
N LYS A 713 26.84 27.29 -34.11
CA LYS A 713 27.59 26.33 -34.94
C LYS A 713 26.69 25.24 -35.54
N TRP A 714 25.62 24.86 -34.84
CA TRP A 714 24.71 23.81 -35.30
C TRP A 714 23.68 24.26 -36.34
N LYS A 715 23.27 25.54 -36.37
CA LYS A 715 22.42 26.08 -37.45
C LYS A 715 23.06 26.03 -38.84
N LYS A 716 24.38 25.80 -38.94
CA LYS A 716 25.10 25.62 -40.22
C LYS A 716 25.31 24.16 -40.63
N LEU A 717 25.10 23.19 -39.74
CA LEU A 717 25.32 21.76 -40.01
C LEU A 717 24.06 21.01 -40.47
N ILE A 718 22.87 21.59 -40.31
CA ILE A 718 21.58 21.00 -40.73
C ILE A 718 21.13 21.57 -42.09
N GLN A 719 22.00 21.50 -43.10
CA GLN A 719 21.60 21.67 -44.50
C GLN A 719 22.32 20.64 -45.38
N VAL A 720 21.92 19.36 -45.32
CA VAL A 720 22.14 18.41 -46.43
C VAL A 720 21.01 17.36 -46.51
N LYS A 721 20.26 17.48 -47.62
CA LYS A 721 19.61 16.49 -48.52
C LYS A 721 19.01 15.18 -47.98
N GLN A 722 17.74 14.98 -48.36
CA GLN A 722 16.99 13.71 -48.31
C GLN A 722 17.72 12.57 -49.06
N PRO A 723 17.67 11.33 -48.57
CA PRO A 723 17.96 10.14 -49.36
C PRO A 723 16.67 9.59 -50.02
N GLU A 724 16.71 9.51 -51.34
CA GLU A 724 15.90 8.58 -52.14
C GLU A 724 16.40 7.15 -51.88
N ASN A 725 15.53 6.30 -51.34
CA ASN A 725 15.35 4.87 -51.65
C ASN A 725 14.85 4.08 -50.44
N THR A 726 13.63 3.60 -50.61
CA THR A 726 12.87 2.66 -49.79
C THR A 726 13.42 1.23 -49.89
N VAL A 727 13.42 0.52 -48.77
CA VAL A 727 13.33 -0.95 -48.73
C VAL A 727 12.32 -1.31 -47.63
N ASP A 728 11.26 -2.02 -48.03
CA ASP A 728 10.12 -2.47 -47.22
C ASP A 728 10.49 -3.63 -46.28
N ILE A 729 10.05 -3.54 -45.02
CA ILE A 729 9.72 -4.67 -44.13
C ILE A 729 8.39 -4.32 -43.42
N PRO A 730 7.40 -5.23 -43.29
CA PRO A 730 6.00 -4.87 -42.98
C PRO A 730 5.71 -4.70 -41.48
N ASP A 731 4.92 -3.67 -41.18
CA ASP A 731 4.00 -3.46 -40.05
C ASP A 731 4.49 -3.57 -38.60
N VAL A 732 5.13 -2.50 -38.11
CA VAL A 732 4.78 -1.89 -36.80
C VAL A 732 4.82 -0.37 -36.96
N ARG A 733 3.63 0.27 -36.93
CA ARG A 733 3.49 1.73 -36.98
C ARG A 733 4.09 2.38 -35.72
N VAL A 734 5.30 2.93 -35.83
CA VAL A 734 5.83 3.92 -34.89
C VAL A 734 5.21 5.28 -35.20
N SER A 735 4.07 5.59 -34.55
CA SER A 735 3.33 6.87 -34.72
C SER A 735 3.25 7.72 -33.44
N ILE A 736 4.08 7.47 -32.44
CA ILE A 736 4.04 8.22 -31.16
C ILE A 736 5.09 9.34 -31.13
N THR A 737 6.24 9.16 -31.80
CA THR A 737 7.35 10.14 -31.77
C THR A 737 7.00 11.45 -32.48
N TYR A 738 6.20 11.41 -33.55
CA TYR A 738 5.83 12.62 -34.31
C TYR A 738 4.75 13.46 -33.60
N THR A 739 3.85 12.82 -32.85
CA THR A 739 2.77 13.48 -32.09
C THR A 739 3.28 14.14 -30.81
N LEU A 740 4.27 13.54 -30.13
CA LEU A 740 4.92 14.16 -28.96
C LEU A 740 5.77 15.37 -29.38
N LEU A 741 6.50 15.25 -30.50
CA LEU A 741 7.32 16.32 -31.05
C LEU A 741 6.48 17.49 -31.59
N SER A 742 5.28 17.26 -32.12
CA SER A 742 4.39 18.36 -32.55
C SER A 742 3.78 19.11 -31.36
N ARG A 743 3.36 18.40 -30.30
CA ARG A 743 2.77 19.01 -29.09
C ARG A 743 3.79 19.77 -28.22
N LEU A 744 5.03 19.28 -28.13
CA LEU A 744 6.14 20.00 -27.45
C LEU A 744 6.61 21.24 -28.22
N ARG A 745 6.42 21.25 -29.55
CA ARG A 745 6.77 22.38 -30.40
C ARG A 745 5.72 23.50 -30.35
N GLU A 746 4.43 23.15 -30.21
CA GLU A 746 3.33 24.13 -30.02
C GLU A 746 3.35 24.78 -28.63
N SER A 747 3.66 24.02 -27.57
CA SER A 747 3.75 24.54 -26.20
C SER A 747 4.93 25.49 -26.00
N ARG A 748 6.09 25.23 -26.63
CA ARG A 748 7.25 26.15 -26.61
C ARG A 748 7.05 27.42 -27.46
N TRP A 749 6.24 27.39 -28.51
CA TRP A 749 5.96 28.58 -29.34
C TRP A 749 5.03 29.58 -28.64
N ASN A 750 4.07 29.12 -27.84
CA ASN A 750 3.14 29.98 -27.10
C ASN A 750 3.81 30.71 -25.91
N ILE A 751 4.83 30.12 -25.31
CA ILE A 751 5.60 30.72 -24.20
C ILE A 751 6.56 31.80 -24.73
N PHE A 752 7.10 31.64 -25.94
CA PHE A 752 8.05 32.61 -26.51
C PHE A 752 7.36 33.88 -27.03
N ARG A 753 6.11 33.80 -27.50
CA ARG A 753 5.36 34.97 -28.01
C ARG A 753 4.87 35.93 -26.92
N ARG A 754 4.61 35.43 -25.70
CA ARG A 754 4.20 36.28 -24.56
C ARG A 754 5.33 37.11 -23.94
N LYS A 755 6.60 36.84 -24.29
CA LYS A 755 7.77 37.52 -23.69
C LYS A 755 8.47 38.52 -24.61
N THR A 756 7.95 38.74 -25.83
CA THR A 756 8.49 39.71 -26.80
C THR A 756 7.47 40.75 -27.28
N GLU A 757 6.34 40.91 -26.57
CA GLU A 757 5.37 42.00 -26.79
C GLU A 757 5.33 43.02 -25.62
N SER A 758 6.35 43.02 -24.74
CA SER A 758 6.48 44.01 -23.66
C SER A 758 7.83 44.75 -23.62
N ASP A 759 8.44 44.99 -24.80
CA ASP A 759 9.47 46.01 -25.00
C ASP A 759 9.18 46.79 -26.30
#